data_AF-A0A9J7EEM3-F1
#
_entry.id   AF-A0A9J7EEM3-F1
#
_cell.length_a   1.000
_cell.length_b   1.000
_cell.length_c   1.000
_cell.angle_alpha   90.00
_cell.angle_beta   90.00
_cell.angle_gamma   90.00
#
_symmetry.space_group_name_H-M   'P 1'
#
loop_
_entity.id
_entity.type
_entity.pdbx_description
1 polymer ?
#
loop_
_entity_poly.entity_id
_entity_poly.type
_entity_poly.pdbx_seq_one_letter_code
_entity_poly.pdbx_strand_id
1 'polypeptide(L)'
;MLVIFVCSLLVTACNGSILRNRRFPDNFIFGVSTAAYQIEGGWNADGKGESIWDYLTRTKPTLVRDVSNGNIAADSYHNYKRDVEMMRELGLDAYRFSLSWPRILPTGMTNEVNPAGIAYYNNLINEMMKYNITPILGLYHWDLPQKLQELGGFTNPLIVTWFEDYARVVFKSFGDRVKMFITFNEPREICLEGYGSASKAPIVNSTAVGTYLCAKNLLMAHAAAYHIYDKEFRPNQNGLCGISIGAHDYVPATNSSEDVFAVEIARQGEWAIFADPIFSSEGGFPKELAERIAVKSAQQGYPRSRLPAFTDEEKAFVRGTSDFFGLNHYTGYLVSATTHAWIGPKPSLADDMDIGMYKNASWPKSAAYWLAMAPNSIYNVLVHLKTRYNNPVIYVTENGWCTSCQSGLKDDDRIRYYRAALENVLDALDASVNVKGYMAWSLMDNFEWLQGYTECYGLYQVNYSDPMRTRTPRKSAFVYKHIIKHRAVNYEYEPESMVMTIDEGHCRSLMSEDRGQHQDCIWSGFSASSSFCPARLLRPCKKNESLYLIDPSHWTPTRSLAFGVPKYNQLLQSYSVGFIANMKLLVVLSLVAAVCHASVVRQQRRFPDDFLFGTATASYQIEGAWNEDGKGENIWDYMVHNTPEVIRGLSNGDVAADSYHNYKRDVEMMRELGLDAYRFSLSWSRILPTGMANEVNPAGIAFYNNYINEMLKYNITPLITLYHWDLPQKLQELGGFANPLISDWFEDYARVVYENFGDRVKMFITFNEPREICFEGYGAATKAPILNATAMGAYLCAKNLVTAHAKAYYLYDKEFRPVQGGQCGITISVNWFGPATPTPEDEMAAELRRQGEWGIYAHPIFSAEGGFPKELSDKIAEKSAQQGYPWSRLPVFTEEEKAFVRGTSDFFGVNHYTAYLVSATERKGPYPVPSLLDDVDTGSFPDDDWLKSASAWLTLAPNSIHTALTHLNNLYNKPIFYITENGWSTDESRENSLIDDDRIQYYRASMESLLNCLDDGIDLRGYMAWSLMDNFEWMEGYIERFGLYEVDFSDPARTRTPRKAAFVYKHIIKHRAVDYEYEPESMVMTIDEGH
;
A
#
# COMPACT_ATOMS: atom_id res chain seq x y z
N MET A 1 17.09 -41.54 25.32
CA MET A 1 15.62 -41.44 25.46
C MET A 1 15.17 -40.15 26.16
N LEU A 2 15.83 -39.65 27.20
CA LEU A 2 15.50 -38.35 27.80
C LEU A 2 15.73 -37.15 26.85
N VAL A 3 16.75 -37.22 25.99
CA VAL A 3 17.03 -36.21 24.94
C VAL A 3 15.96 -36.20 23.84
N ILE A 4 15.37 -37.35 23.53
CA ILE A 4 14.31 -37.44 22.49
C ILE A 4 12.99 -36.87 23.03
N PHE A 5 12.72 -37.04 24.33
CA PHE A 5 11.51 -36.48 24.96
C PHE A 5 11.62 -34.95 25.17
N VAL A 6 12.82 -34.44 25.48
CA VAL A 6 13.08 -32.99 25.56
C VAL A 6 13.09 -32.33 24.18
N CYS A 7 13.57 -33.02 23.13
CA CYS A 7 13.42 -32.55 21.75
C CYS A 7 11.96 -32.54 21.28
N SER A 8 11.13 -33.51 21.69
CA SER A 8 9.70 -33.51 21.34
C SER A 8 8.88 -32.44 22.08
N LEU A 9 9.31 -32.02 23.28
CA LEU A 9 8.68 -30.93 24.05
C LEU A 9 9.17 -29.53 23.65
N LEU A 10 10.39 -29.41 23.11
CA LEU A 10 10.89 -28.16 22.51
C LEU A 10 10.37 -27.94 21.08
N VAL A 11 9.95 -29.00 20.38
CA VAL A 11 9.29 -28.90 19.06
C VAL A 11 7.81 -28.49 19.18
N THR A 12 7.19 -28.63 20.36
CA THR A 12 5.80 -28.20 20.60
C THR A 12 5.67 -26.84 21.30
N ALA A 13 6.76 -26.24 21.78
CA ALA A 13 6.74 -24.94 22.48
C ALA A 13 7.33 -23.76 21.66
N CYS A 14 7.80 -24.01 20.43
CA CYS A 14 8.29 -22.99 19.49
C CYS A 14 7.43 -22.93 18.22
N ASN A 15 6.14 -22.62 18.38
CA ASN A 15 5.22 -22.33 17.26
C ASN A 15 4.64 -20.90 17.37
N GLY A 16 5.50 -19.94 17.72
CA GLY A 16 5.28 -18.51 17.52
C GLY A 16 6.20 -18.03 16.40
N SER A 17 5.58 -17.70 15.27
CA SER A 17 6.08 -17.13 14.00
C SER A 17 7.59 -17.06 13.74
N ILE A 18 8.08 -18.07 13.02
CA ILE A 18 9.08 -17.89 11.97
C ILE A 18 8.44 -17.01 10.90
N LEU A 19 9.12 -15.96 10.38
CA LEU A 19 8.88 -15.40 9.04
C LEU A 19 8.96 -16.58 8.05
N ARG A 20 7.85 -17.30 7.89
CA ARG A 20 7.75 -18.31 6.86
C ARG A 20 7.85 -17.52 5.57
N ASN A 21 8.76 -17.92 4.69
CA ASN A 21 8.55 -17.73 3.26
C ASN A 21 7.20 -18.41 2.94
N ARG A 22 6.07 -17.72 3.19
CA ARG A 22 4.73 -18.27 3.05
C ARG A 22 4.52 -18.49 1.58
N ARG A 23 4.32 -19.75 1.22
CA ARG A 23 4.16 -20.18 -0.16
C ARG A 23 2.82 -20.86 -0.32
N PHE A 24 2.18 -20.59 -1.44
CA PHE A 24 1.02 -21.35 -1.86
C PHE A 24 1.41 -22.81 -2.08
N PRO A 25 0.63 -23.79 -1.59
CA PRO A 25 0.89 -25.22 -1.79
C PRO A 25 1.14 -25.54 -3.25
N ASP A 26 2.02 -26.47 -3.59
CA ASP A 26 2.40 -26.77 -4.99
C ASP A 26 1.20 -27.12 -5.89
N ASN A 27 0.13 -27.67 -5.32
CA ASN A 27 -1.10 -28.03 -6.02
C ASN A 27 -2.18 -26.92 -6.05
N PHE A 28 -1.88 -25.72 -5.56
CA PHE A 28 -2.77 -24.58 -5.63
C PHE A 28 -2.82 -24.02 -7.05
N ILE A 29 -4.00 -23.78 -7.59
CA ILE A 29 -4.19 -23.38 -9.00
C ILE A 29 -4.19 -21.86 -9.11
N PHE A 30 -3.30 -21.29 -9.92
CA PHE A 30 -3.38 -19.89 -10.34
C PHE A 30 -3.99 -19.77 -11.71
N GLY A 31 -4.97 -18.88 -11.85
CA GLY A 31 -5.63 -18.64 -13.12
C GLY A 31 -6.09 -17.21 -13.30
N VAL A 32 -6.74 -17.00 -14.42
CA VAL A 32 -7.46 -15.75 -14.73
C VAL A 32 -8.84 -16.09 -15.26
N SER A 33 -9.71 -15.09 -15.25
CA SER A 33 -11.11 -15.25 -15.59
C SER A 33 -11.58 -14.19 -16.59
N THR A 34 -12.52 -14.57 -17.48
CA THR A 34 -13.21 -13.68 -18.43
C THR A 34 -14.67 -14.12 -18.65
N ALA A 35 -15.47 -13.26 -19.31
CA ALA A 35 -16.84 -13.59 -19.75
C ALA A 35 -17.04 -13.38 -21.24
N ALA A 36 -17.89 -14.22 -21.83
CA ALA A 36 -18.19 -14.24 -23.25
C ALA A 36 -18.61 -12.86 -23.78
N TYR A 37 -19.66 -12.26 -23.22
CA TYR A 37 -20.16 -10.97 -23.70
C TYR A 37 -19.14 -9.82 -23.52
N GLN A 38 -18.32 -9.89 -22.48
CA GLN A 38 -17.36 -8.83 -22.16
C GLN A 38 -16.15 -8.81 -23.10
N ILE A 39 -15.74 -9.96 -23.67
CA ILE A 39 -14.50 -10.06 -24.47
C ILE A 39 -14.63 -10.67 -25.86
N GLU A 40 -15.66 -11.45 -26.18
CA GLU A 40 -15.71 -12.21 -27.44
C GLU A 40 -15.94 -11.30 -28.65
N GLY A 41 -16.97 -10.45 -28.60
CA GLY A 41 -17.48 -9.77 -29.80
C GLY A 41 -18.16 -10.73 -30.78
N GLY A 42 -18.24 -10.33 -32.05
CA GLY A 42 -18.85 -11.16 -33.10
C GLY A 42 -20.31 -11.49 -32.81
N TRP A 43 -21.09 -10.50 -32.38
CA TRP A 43 -22.44 -10.69 -31.84
C TRP A 43 -23.41 -11.40 -32.80
N ASN A 44 -23.22 -11.23 -34.10
CA ASN A 44 -24.00 -11.81 -35.19
C ASN A 44 -23.15 -12.63 -36.18
N ALA A 45 -21.91 -12.96 -35.82
CA ALA A 45 -21.02 -13.76 -36.64
C ALA A 45 -21.42 -15.25 -36.58
N ASP A 46 -21.22 -15.95 -37.69
CA ASP A 46 -21.33 -17.41 -37.81
C ASP A 46 -22.59 -18.01 -37.18
N GLY A 47 -23.73 -17.35 -37.39
CA GLY A 47 -25.04 -17.82 -36.93
C GLY A 47 -25.31 -17.65 -35.44
N LYS A 48 -24.48 -16.90 -34.68
CA LYS A 48 -24.79 -16.54 -33.30
C LYS A 48 -26.14 -15.80 -33.22
N GLY A 49 -27.00 -16.24 -32.30
CA GLY A 49 -28.25 -15.59 -31.95
C GLY A 49 -28.05 -14.34 -31.07
N GLU A 50 -29.11 -13.57 -30.93
CA GLU A 50 -29.11 -12.39 -30.08
C GLU A 50 -29.23 -12.76 -28.58
N SER A 51 -28.38 -12.19 -27.73
CA SER A 51 -28.51 -12.23 -26.27
C SER A 51 -29.34 -11.06 -25.73
N ILE A 52 -29.76 -11.15 -24.47
CA ILE A 52 -30.41 -10.04 -23.76
C ILE A 52 -29.55 -8.77 -23.70
N TRP A 53 -28.22 -8.90 -23.68
CA TRP A 53 -27.31 -7.74 -23.68
C TRP A 53 -27.14 -7.14 -25.07
N ASP A 54 -27.06 -7.98 -26.12
CA ASP A 54 -27.10 -7.52 -27.51
C ASP A 54 -28.39 -6.71 -27.76
N TYR A 55 -29.53 -7.22 -27.30
CA TYR A 55 -30.82 -6.56 -27.43
C TYR A 55 -30.86 -5.25 -26.66
N LEU A 56 -30.41 -5.26 -25.40
CA LEU A 56 -30.43 -4.08 -24.53
C LEU A 56 -29.57 -2.95 -25.09
N THR A 57 -28.31 -3.22 -25.43
CA THR A 57 -27.37 -2.19 -25.89
C THR A 57 -27.75 -1.61 -27.24
N ARG A 58 -28.47 -2.35 -28.10
CA ARG A 58 -28.97 -1.84 -29.39
C ARG A 58 -30.27 -1.05 -29.25
N THR A 59 -31.20 -1.51 -28.40
CA THR A 59 -32.52 -0.89 -28.25
C THR A 59 -32.54 0.26 -27.24
N LYS A 60 -31.64 0.25 -26.27
CA LYS A 60 -31.51 1.27 -25.22
C LYS A 60 -30.03 1.64 -24.98
N PRO A 61 -29.31 2.13 -26.00
CA PRO A 61 -27.87 2.40 -25.91
C PRO A 61 -27.52 3.43 -24.84
N THR A 62 -28.43 4.37 -24.53
CA THR A 62 -28.22 5.41 -23.51
C THR A 62 -28.18 4.88 -22.07
N LEU A 63 -28.49 3.60 -21.84
CA LEU A 63 -28.32 2.97 -20.53
C LEU A 63 -26.87 2.56 -20.26
N VAL A 64 -26.06 2.40 -21.32
CA VAL A 64 -24.62 2.22 -21.19
C VAL A 64 -24.00 3.61 -21.04
N ARG A 65 -23.12 3.78 -20.04
CA ARG A 65 -22.56 5.07 -19.62
C ARG A 65 -21.88 5.84 -20.75
N ASP A 66 -21.13 5.15 -21.60
CA ASP A 66 -20.44 5.72 -22.77
C ASP A 66 -21.18 5.45 -24.08
N VAL A 67 -22.41 4.93 -24.02
CA VAL A 67 -23.28 4.61 -25.16
C VAL A 67 -22.68 3.54 -26.08
N SER A 68 -21.64 2.83 -25.63
CA SER A 68 -20.98 1.78 -26.39
C SER A 68 -21.75 0.44 -26.31
N ASN A 69 -21.25 -0.57 -27.03
CA ASN A 69 -21.81 -1.93 -27.02
C ASN A 69 -20.70 -2.99 -27.12
N GLY A 70 -21.08 -4.24 -26.84
CA GLY A 70 -20.21 -5.42 -26.87
C GLY A 70 -20.10 -6.09 -28.25
N ASN A 71 -20.52 -5.44 -29.34
CA ASN A 71 -20.57 -6.08 -30.67
C ASN A 71 -19.21 -6.60 -31.14
N ILE A 72 -18.14 -5.88 -30.79
CA ILE A 72 -16.75 -6.23 -31.09
C ILE A 72 -15.96 -6.53 -29.81
N ALA A 73 -16.19 -5.78 -28.72
CA ALA A 73 -15.49 -5.97 -27.44
C ALA A 73 -13.95 -6.01 -27.62
N ALA A 74 -13.27 -6.92 -26.91
CA ALA A 74 -11.85 -7.22 -27.12
C ALA A 74 -11.59 -8.08 -28.37
N ASP A 75 -12.63 -8.52 -29.09
CA ASP A 75 -12.55 -9.35 -30.29
C ASP A 75 -11.83 -10.69 -30.08
N SER A 76 -12.06 -11.31 -28.92
CA SER A 76 -11.46 -12.61 -28.57
C SER A 76 -11.98 -13.73 -29.47
N TYR A 77 -13.15 -13.57 -30.09
CA TYR A 77 -13.69 -14.52 -31.07
C TYR A 77 -12.70 -14.79 -32.22
N HIS A 78 -11.99 -13.76 -32.68
CA HIS A 78 -10.97 -13.88 -33.71
C HIS A 78 -9.54 -13.98 -33.14
N ASN A 79 -9.31 -13.48 -31.93
CA ASN A 79 -7.97 -13.33 -31.35
C ASN A 79 -7.62 -14.34 -30.23
N TYR A 80 -8.44 -15.37 -30.02
CA TYR A 80 -8.27 -16.34 -28.93
C TYR A 80 -6.85 -16.96 -28.81
N LYS A 81 -6.12 -17.09 -29.93
CA LYS A 81 -4.72 -17.58 -29.90
C LYS A 81 -3.77 -16.62 -29.19
N ARG A 82 -3.93 -15.31 -29.42
CA ARG A 82 -3.17 -14.28 -28.70
C ARG A 82 -3.57 -14.29 -27.23
N ASP A 83 -4.85 -14.49 -26.94
CA ASP A 83 -5.33 -14.55 -25.55
C ASP A 83 -4.71 -15.75 -24.79
N VAL A 84 -4.61 -16.92 -25.43
CA VAL A 84 -3.89 -18.08 -24.86
C VAL A 84 -2.39 -17.81 -24.72
N GLU A 85 -1.78 -17.07 -25.63
CA GLU A 85 -0.38 -16.67 -25.50
C GLU A 85 -0.14 -15.77 -24.28
N MET A 86 -1.04 -14.81 -23.99
CA MET A 86 -0.98 -14.00 -22.76
C MET A 86 -1.03 -14.86 -21.49
N MET A 87 -1.80 -15.96 -21.50
CA MET A 87 -1.86 -16.90 -20.38
C MET A 87 -0.52 -17.61 -20.16
N ARG A 88 0.20 -17.94 -21.26
CA ARG A 88 1.54 -18.53 -21.20
C ARG A 88 2.59 -17.53 -20.72
N GLU A 89 2.49 -16.29 -21.17
CA GLU A 89 3.31 -15.17 -20.70
C GLU A 89 3.23 -15.02 -19.18
N LEU A 90 2.02 -15.12 -18.63
CA LEU A 90 1.75 -15.09 -17.19
C LEU A 90 2.14 -16.37 -16.44
N GLY A 91 2.24 -17.51 -17.14
CA GLY A 91 2.54 -18.82 -16.56
C GLY A 91 1.37 -19.46 -15.80
N LEU A 92 0.14 -19.24 -16.26
CA LEU A 92 -1.09 -19.69 -15.58
C LEU A 92 -1.30 -21.20 -15.65
N ASP A 93 -1.86 -21.77 -14.58
CA ASP A 93 -2.28 -23.18 -14.50
C ASP A 93 -3.65 -23.40 -15.15
N ALA A 94 -4.54 -22.41 -15.04
CA ALA A 94 -5.92 -22.52 -15.48
C ALA A 94 -6.47 -21.21 -16.07
N TYR A 95 -7.47 -21.35 -16.93
CA TYR A 95 -8.25 -20.23 -17.45
C TYR A 95 -9.73 -20.52 -17.33
N ARG A 96 -10.44 -19.62 -16.64
CA ARG A 96 -11.88 -19.64 -16.52
C ARG A 96 -12.49 -18.74 -17.58
N PHE A 97 -13.33 -19.31 -18.44
CA PHE A 97 -14.08 -18.55 -19.43
C PHE A 97 -15.51 -19.05 -19.49
N SER A 98 -16.44 -18.21 -19.93
CA SER A 98 -17.82 -18.62 -20.16
C SER A 98 -18.09 -18.90 -21.63
N LEU A 99 -19.08 -19.77 -21.87
CA LEU A 99 -19.71 -19.91 -23.16
C LEU A 99 -20.78 -18.85 -23.35
N SER A 100 -21.02 -18.49 -24.61
CA SER A 100 -22.20 -17.75 -25.01
C SER A 100 -23.31 -18.70 -25.43
N TRP A 101 -24.35 -18.80 -24.60
CA TRP A 101 -25.52 -19.64 -24.89
C TRP A 101 -26.09 -19.36 -26.28
N PRO A 102 -26.40 -18.10 -26.69
CA PRO A 102 -26.92 -17.84 -28.03
C PRO A 102 -25.90 -18.08 -29.16
N ARG A 103 -24.60 -18.24 -28.86
CA ARG A 103 -23.62 -18.69 -29.85
C ARG A 103 -23.71 -20.19 -30.10
N ILE A 104 -24.00 -20.99 -29.08
CA ILE A 104 -24.16 -22.45 -29.18
C ILE A 104 -25.56 -22.82 -29.68
N LEU A 105 -26.60 -22.23 -29.10
CA LEU A 105 -28.00 -22.43 -29.44
C LEU A 105 -28.62 -21.07 -29.80
N PRO A 106 -28.63 -20.67 -31.09
CA PRO A 106 -29.12 -19.35 -31.51
C PRO A 106 -30.57 -19.04 -31.13
N THR A 107 -31.40 -20.07 -30.99
CA THR A 107 -32.79 -19.95 -30.53
C THR A 107 -32.94 -20.12 -29.02
N GLY A 108 -31.87 -20.51 -28.32
CA GLY A 108 -31.87 -21.03 -26.97
C GLY A 108 -32.34 -22.48 -26.84
N MET A 109 -32.81 -23.11 -27.91
CA MET A 109 -33.36 -24.46 -27.92
C MET A 109 -32.53 -25.39 -28.82
N THR A 110 -32.61 -26.70 -28.56
CA THR A 110 -31.78 -27.73 -29.23
C THR A 110 -32.21 -28.06 -30.66
N ASN A 111 -33.32 -27.47 -31.14
CA ASN A 111 -33.74 -27.60 -32.53
C ASN A 111 -32.77 -26.93 -33.51
N GLU A 112 -31.93 -26.01 -33.02
CA GLU A 112 -30.91 -25.32 -33.80
C GLU A 112 -29.61 -25.22 -32.99
N VAL A 113 -28.67 -26.11 -33.30
CA VAL A 113 -27.32 -26.12 -32.71
C VAL A 113 -26.36 -25.51 -33.73
N ASN A 114 -25.59 -24.50 -33.32
CA ASN A 114 -24.63 -23.82 -34.18
C ASN A 114 -23.26 -24.53 -34.19
N PRO A 115 -22.87 -25.22 -35.28
CA PRO A 115 -21.60 -25.93 -35.34
C PRO A 115 -20.39 -25.00 -35.31
N ALA A 116 -20.51 -23.78 -35.85
CA ALA A 116 -19.41 -22.82 -35.88
C ALA A 116 -19.13 -22.25 -34.48
N GLY A 117 -20.17 -22.00 -33.70
CA GLY A 117 -20.05 -21.66 -32.28
C GLY A 117 -19.32 -22.75 -31.49
N ILE A 118 -19.71 -24.02 -31.68
CA ILE A 118 -19.03 -25.17 -31.06
C ILE A 118 -17.58 -25.28 -31.52
N ALA A 119 -17.30 -25.05 -32.80
CA ALA A 119 -15.95 -25.09 -33.36
C ALA A 119 -15.03 -24.03 -32.72
N TYR A 120 -15.52 -22.80 -32.51
CA TYR A 120 -14.76 -21.74 -31.83
C TYR A 120 -14.27 -22.17 -30.44
N TYR A 121 -15.17 -22.63 -29.57
CA TYR A 121 -14.78 -23.05 -28.22
C TYR A 121 -13.91 -24.31 -28.23
N ASN A 122 -14.13 -25.23 -29.16
CA ASN A 122 -13.22 -26.37 -29.35
C ASN A 122 -11.81 -25.91 -29.74
N ASN A 123 -11.70 -24.91 -30.60
CA ASN A 123 -10.42 -24.35 -31.02
C ASN A 123 -9.72 -23.64 -29.86
N LEU A 124 -10.44 -22.86 -29.05
CA LEU A 124 -9.91 -22.24 -27.83
C LEU A 124 -9.42 -23.31 -26.83
N ILE A 125 -10.24 -24.29 -26.51
CA ILE A 125 -9.88 -25.40 -25.60
C ILE A 125 -8.66 -26.15 -26.13
N ASN A 126 -8.61 -26.47 -27.43
CA ASN A 126 -7.48 -27.16 -28.02
C ASN A 126 -6.18 -26.33 -27.94
N GLU A 127 -6.25 -25.02 -28.17
CA GLU A 127 -5.09 -24.14 -28.06
C GLU A 127 -4.61 -24.03 -26.61
N MET A 128 -5.51 -23.99 -25.62
CA MET A 128 -5.13 -24.03 -24.20
C MET A 128 -4.45 -25.35 -23.82
N MET A 129 -5.04 -26.48 -24.24
CA MET A 129 -4.52 -27.83 -23.97
C MET A 129 -3.12 -28.03 -24.57
N LYS A 130 -2.82 -27.41 -25.71
CA LYS A 130 -1.47 -27.42 -26.33
C LYS A 130 -0.38 -26.92 -25.40
N TYR A 131 -0.73 -26.03 -24.46
CA TYR A 131 0.19 -25.41 -23.52
C TYR A 131 -0.08 -25.76 -22.06
N ASN A 132 -0.84 -26.85 -21.81
CA ASN A 132 -1.19 -27.34 -20.48
C ASN A 132 -1.96 -26.34 -19.60
N ILE A 133 -2.71 -25.42 -20.20
CA ILE A 133 -3.60 -24.52 -19.45
C ILE A 133 -4.94 -25.22 -19.26
N THR A 134 -5.35 -25.42 -18.01
CA THR A 134 -6.58 -26.16 -17.67
C THR A 134 -7.82 -25.30 -17.94
N PRO A 135 -8.78 -25.74 -18.78
CA PRO A 135 -10.03 -25.03 -18.99
C PRO A 135 -11.02 -25.22 -17.84
N ILE A 136 -11.50 -24.11 -17.31
CA ILE A 136 -12.63 -24.05 -16.36
C ILE A 136 -13.79 -23.35 -17.08
N LEU A 137 -14.86 -24.10 -17.36
CA LEU A 137 -15.88 -23.66 -18.31
C LEU A 137 -17.17 -23.23 -17.61
N GLY A 138 -17.54 -21.96 -17.78
CA GLY A 138 -18.82 -21.40 -17.34
C GLY A 138 -19.91 -21.60 -18.40
N LEU A 139 -21.05 -22.19 -18.03
CA LEU A 139 -22.17 -22.41 -18.96
C LEU A 139 -22.96 -21.13 -19.21
N TYR A 140 -23.18 -20.34 -18.16
CA TYR A 140 -23.98 -19.10 -18.22
C TYR A 140 -23.32 -17.95 -17.48
N HIS A 141 -23.06 -16.85 -18.20
CA HIS A 141 -22.52 -15.61 -17.67
C HIS A 141 -23.31 -14.40 -18.20
N TRP A 142 -24.59 -14.37 -17.82
CA TRP A 142 -25.54 -13.25 -17.98
C TRP A 142 -26.04 -12.99 -19.40
N ASP A 143 -25.76 -13.87 -20.35
CA ASP A 143 -26.01 -13.67 -21.78
C ASP A 143 -27.12 -14.57 -22.33
N LEU A 144 -28.27 -14.59 -21.65
CA LEU A 144 -29.45 -15.37 -22.06
C LEU A 144 -29.85 -15.07 -23.52
N PRO A 145 -30.21 -16.09 -24.32
CA PRO A 145 -30.80 -15.86 -25.64
C PRO A 145 -32.09 -15.03 -25.52
N GLN A 146 -32.20 -13.95 -26.31
CA GLN A 146 -33.31 -13.00 -26.24
C GLN A 146 -34.67 -13.69 -26.48
N LYS A 147 -34.73 -14.72 -27.33
CA LYS A 147 -35.95 -15.51 -27.57
C LYS A 147 -36.47 -16.22 -26.32
N LEU A 148 -35.60 -16.65 -25.42
CA LEU A 148 -36.03 -17.24 -24.13
C LEU A 148 -36.52 -16.15 -23.17
N GLN A 149 -35.93 -14.95 -23.24
CA GLN A 149 -36.39 -13.80 -22.46
C GLN A 149 -37.81 -13.36 -22.86
N GLU A 150 -38.13 -13.39 -24.15
CA GLU A 150 -39.48 -13.13 -24.67
C GLU A 150 -40.54 -14.10 -24.12
N LEU A 151 -40.11 -15.30 -23.72
CA LEU A 151 -40.95 -16.30 -23.04
C LEU A 151 -40.94 -16.16 -21.50
N GLY A 152 -40.29 -15.13 -20.95
CA GLY A 152 -40.22 -14.85 -19.51
C GLY A 152 -38.86 -15.14 -18.87
N GLY A 153 -37.90 -15.70 -19.61
CA GLY A 153 -36.54 -15.95 -19.12
C GLY A 153 -36.51 -16.74 -17.81
N PHE A 154 -35.71 -16.30 -16.84
CA PHE A 154 -35.53 -17.02 -15.56
C PHE A 154 -36.75 -16.98 -14.63
N THR A 155 -37.75 -16.12 -14.86
CA THR A 155 -38.99 -16.18 -14.09
C THR A 155 -39.96 -17.25 -14.62
N ASN A 156 -39.69 -17.80 -15.81
CA ASN A 156 -40.45 -18.92 -16.37
C ASN A 156 -39.83 -20.25 -15.91
N PRO A 157 -40.60 -21.16 -15.27
CA PRO A 157 -40.08 -22.47 -14.83
C PRO A 157 -39.57 -23.37 -15.96
N LEU A 158 -40.00 -23.15 -17.22
CA LEU A 158 -39.47 -23.89 -18.38
C LEU A 158 -37.99 -23.62 -18.65
N ILE A 159 -37.42 -22.56 -18.06
CA ILE A 159 -35.97 -22.29 -18.15
C ILE A 159 -35.14 -23.46 -17.61
N VAL A 160 -35.69 -24.23 -16.64
CA VAL A 160 -35.04 -25.41 -16.08
C VAL A 160 -34.78 -26.43 -17.19
N THR A 161 -35.80 -26.74 -17.99
CA THR A 161 -35.69 -27.69 -19.10
C THR A 161 -34.81 -27.16 -20.24
N TRP A 162 -34.92 -25.87 -20.59
CA TRP A 162 -34.08 -25.30 -21.65
C TRP A 162 -32.61 -25.25 -21.26
N PHE A 163 -32.31 -24.90 -20.01
CA PHE A 163 -30.95 -24.90 -19.50
C PHE A 163 -30.40 -26.32 -19.35
N GLU A 164 -31.22 -27.27 -18.91
CA GLU A 164 -30.90 -28.70 -18.87
C GLU A 164 -30.46 -29.20 -20.26
N ASP A 165 -31.24 -28.91 -21.30
CA ASP A 165 -30.94 -29.30 -22.67
C ASP A 165 -29.67 -28.62 -23.22
N TYR A 166 -29.48 -27.34 -22.91
CA TYR A 166 -28.26 -26.61 -23.25
C TYR A 166 -27.03 -27.21 -22.57
N ALA A 167 -27.11 -27.49 -21.26
CA ALA A 167 -26.03 -28.12 -20.50
C ALA A 167 -25.65 -29.49 -21.09
N ARG A 168 -26.65 -30.30 -21.49
CA ARG A 168 -26.41 -31.60 -22.15
C ARG A 168 -25.62 -31.44 -23.46
N VAL A 169 -25.92 -30.42 -24.28
CA VAL A 169 -25.16 -30.10 -25.50
C VAL A 169 -23.71 -29.70 -25.15
N VAL A 170 -23.53 -28.87 -24.14
CA VAL A 170 -22.20 -28.41 -23.68
C VAL A 170 -21.35 -29.57 -23.17
N PHE A 171 -21.86 -30.39 -22.25
CA PHE A 171 -21.11 -31.52 -21.69
C PHE A 171 -20.74 -32.54 -22.75
N LYS A 172 -21.64 -32.80 -23.71
CA LYS A 172 -21.36 -33.67 -24.85
C LYS A 172 -20.27 -33.12 -25.77
N SER A 173 -20.24 -31.79 -25.96
CA SER A 173 -19.35 -31.16 -26.94
C SER A 173 -17.93 -30.92 -26.41
N PHE A 174 -17.77 -30.71 -25.09
CA PHE A 174 -16.50 -30.26 -24.52
C PHE A 174 -15.97 -31.09 -23.34
N GLY A 175 -16.81 -31.93 -22.72
CA GLY A 175 -16.45 -32.65 -21.48
C GLY A 175 -15.46 -33.81 -21.66
N ASP A 176 -15.12 -34.15 -22.91
CA ASP A 176 -13.97 -35.00 -23.20
C ASP A 176 -12.66 -34.37 -22.67
N ARG A 177 -12.50 -33.05 -22.81
CA ARG A 177 -11.31 -32.28 -22.38
C ARG A 177 -11.53 -31.44 -21.12
N VAL A 178 -12.71 -30.87 -20.93
CA VAL A 178 -13.00 -30.00 -19.78
C VAL A 178 -13.34 -30.84 -18.55
N LYS A 179 -12.68 -30.53 -17.41
CA LYS A 179 -12.85 -31.27 -16.14
C LYS A 179 -13.42 -30.42 -15.01
N MET A 180 -13.74 -29.16 -15.25
CA MET A 180 -14.38 -28.31 -14.26
C MET A 180 -15.41 -27.41 -14.94
N PHE A 181 -16.67 -27.58 -14.55
CA PHE A 181 -17.81 -26.84 -15.07
C PHE A 181 -18.42 -25.97 -13.99
N ILE A 182 -18.79 -24.75 -14.37
CA ILE A 182 -19.54 -23.80 -13.54
C ILE A 182 -20.87 -23.55 -14.25
N THR A 183 -22.00 -23.87 -13.63
CA THR A 183 -23.30 -23.69 -14.30
C THR A 183 -23.68 -22.22 -14.44
N PHE A 184 -23.62 -21.46 -13.35
CA PHE A 184 -24.02 -20.06 -13.28
C PHE A 184 -22.93 -19.23 -12.61
N ASN A 185 -22.68 -18.04 -13.18
CA ASN A 185 -21.92 -16.99 -12.50
C ASN A 185 -22.84 -15.99 -11.80
N GLU A 186 -22.60 -15.77 -10.50
CA GLU A 186 -23.25 -14.76 -9.66
C GLU A 186 -24.79 -14.72 -9.81
N PRO A 187 -25.50 -15.73 -9.31
CA PRO A 187 -26.97 -15.81 -9.39
C PRO A 187 -27.73 -14.58 -8.89
N ARG A 188 -27.17 -13.88 -7.89
CA ARG A 188 -27.71 -12.63 -7.36
C ARG A 188 -27.84 -11.58 -8.45
N GLU A 189 -26.81 -11.41 -9.28
CA GLU A 189 -26.80 -10.41 -10.35
C GLU A 189 -27.84 -10.74 -11.42
N ILE A 190 -28.03 -12.03 -11.71
CA ILE A 190 -29.05 -12.49 -12.66
C ILE A 190 -30.45 -12.16 -12.14
N CYS A 191 -30.73 -12.47 -10.87
CA CYS A 191 -32.08 -12.43 -10.33
C CYS A 191 -32.47 -11.09 -9.70
N LEU A 192 -31.58 -10.47 -8.93
CA LEU A 192 -31.84 -9.17 -8.33
C LEU A 192 -31.63 -8.05 -9.34
N GLU A 193 -30.44 -7.94 -9.93
CA GLU A 193 -30.13 -6.83 -10.83
C GLU A 193 -30.86 -6.93 -12.19
N GLY A 194 -31.08 -8.16 -12.69
CA GLY A 194 -31.83 -8.41 -13.93
C GLY A 194 -33.35 -8.27 -13.83
N TYR A 195 -33.97 -8.78 -12.76
CA TYR A 195 -35.44 -8.87 -12.61
C TYR A 195 -36.03 -8.06 -11.44
N GLY A 196 -35.21 -7.64 -10.49
CA GLY A 196 -35.63 -6.98 -9.25
C GLY A 196 -35.43 -5.46 -9.23
N SER A 197 -34.23 -4.98 -9.56
CA SER A 197 -33.84 -3.55 -9.49
C SER A 197 -33.72 -2.87 -10.85
N ALA A 198 -33.84 -3.62 -11.96
CA ALA A 198 -33.75 -3.13 -13.32
C ALA A 198 -32.40 -2.42 -13.66
N SER A 199 -31.29 -2.97 -13.16
CA SER A 199 -29.93 -2.40 -13.26
C SER A 199 -29.00 -3.24 -14.15
N LYS A 200 -29.40 -4.45 -14.56
CA LYS A 200 -28.69 -5.29 -15.55
C LYS A 200 -29.69 -5.87 -16.55
N ALA A 201 -29.22 -6.32 -17.72
CA ALA A 201 -30.09 -7.01 -18.68
C ALA A 201 -30.79 -8.20 -17.98
N PRO A 202 -32.12 -8.42 -18.18
CA PRO A 202 -33.00 -7.79 -19.17
C PRO A 202 -33.67 -6.46 -18.76
N ILE A 203 -33.36 -5.89 -17.58
CA ILE A 203 -34.00 -4.67 -17.03
C ILE A 203 -35.51 -4.89 -16.84
N VAL A 204 -35.86 -5.99 -16.20
CA VAL A 204 -37.25 -6.23 -15.77
C VAL A 204 -37.41 -5.62 -14.38
N ASN A 205 -38.40 -4.74 -14.22
CA ASN A 205 -38.71 -4.09 -12.96
C ASN A 205 -39.84 -4.84 -12.23
N SER A 206 -39.54 -6.03 -11.72
CA SER A 206 -40.47 -6.88 -10.96
C SER A 206 -39.93 -7.06 -9.53
N THR A 207 -39.91 -5.96 -8.78
CA THR A 207 -39.31 -5.91 -7.43
C THR A 207 -39.86 -7.03 -6.54
N ALA A 208 -38.94 -7.73 -5.88
CA ALA A 208 -39.15 -8.94 -5.07
C ALA A 208 -39.71 -10.17 -5.80
N VAL A 209 -40.89 -10.13 -6.41
CA VAL A 209 -41.52 -11.34 -6.97
C VAL A 209 -40.69 -11.93 -8.12
N GLY A 210 -40.22 -11.07 -9.04
CA GLY A 210 -39.33 -11.49 -10.13
C GLY A 210 -38.01 -12.04 -9.60
N THR A 211 -37.42 -11.38 -8.60
CA THR A 211 -36.18 -11.83 -7.93
C THR A 211 -36.33 -13.23 -7.34
N TYR A 212 -37.41 -13.50 -6.61
CA TYR A 212 -37.59 -14.78 -5.94
C TYR A 212 -38.01 -15.92 -6.88
N LEU A 213 -38.81 -15.63 -7.90
CA LEU A 213 -39.11 -16.60 -8.96
C LEU A 213 -37.84 -16.98 -9.73
N CYS A 214 -37.03 -15.99 -10.12
CA CYS A 214 -35.74 -16.23 -10.74
C CYS A 214 -34.84 -17.08 -9.84
N ALA A 215 -34.71 -16.73 -8.55
CA ALA A 215 -33.82 -17.44 -7.64
C ALA A 215 -34.19 -18.93 -7.53
N LYS A 216 -35.47 -19.25 -7.35
CA LYS A 216 -35.92 -20.65 -7.31
C LYS A 216 -35.68 -21.38 -8.62
N ASN A 217 -36.08 -20.80 -9.76
CA ASN A 217 -35.93 -21.45 -11.06
C ASN A 217 -34.45 -21.64 -11.45
N LEU A 218 -33.59 -20.68 -11.13
CA LEU A 218 -32.14 -20.77 -11.37
C LEU A 218 -31.52 -21.90 -10.55
N LEU A 219 -31.86 -22.02 -9.26
CA LEU A 219 -31.40 -23.12 -8.40
C LEU A 219 -31.87 -24.49 -8.91
N MET A 220 -33.11 -24.57 -9.38
CA MET A 220 -33.63 -25.80 -10.02
C MET A 220 -32.90 -26.11 -11.34
N ALA A 221 -32.59 -25.09 -12.15
CA ALA A 221 -31.82 -25.25 -13.39
C ALA A 221 -30.37 -25.69 -13.11
N HIS A 222 -29.74 -25.14 -12.07
CA HIS A 222 -28.41 -25.54 -11.60
C HIS A 222 -28.40 -27.03 -11.22
N ALA A 223 -29.35 -27.43 -10.37
CA ALA A 223 -29.49 -28.81 -9.93
C ALA A 223 -29.76 -29.75 -11.12
N ALA A 224 -30.64 -29.36 -12.06
CA ALA A 224 -30.90 -30.16 -13.27
C ALA A 224 -29.64 -30.38 -14.12
N ALA A 225 -28.85 -29.32 -14.35
CA ALA A 225 -27.59 -29.43 -15.07
C ALA A 225 -26.57 -30.31 -14.31
N TYR A 226 -26.46 -30.16 -12.99
CA TYR A 226 -25.60 -31.00 -12.16
C TYR A 226 -25.99 -32.47 -12.23
N HIS A 227 -27.27 -32.81 -12.07
CA HIS A 227 -27.77 -34.19 -12.12
C HIS A 227 -27.58 -34.84 -13.49
N ILE A 228 -27.73 -34.07 -14.57
CA ILE A 228 -27.37 -34.55 -15.90
C ILE A 228 -25.88 -34.87 -15.99
N TYR A 229 -25.03 -33.95 -15.52
CA TYR A 229 -23.59 -34.18 -15.54
C TYR A 229 -23.26 -35.44 -14.78
N ASP A 230 -23.76 -35.57 -13.55
CA ASP A 230 -23.50 -36.69 -12.66
C ASP A 230 -23.96 -38.03 -13.25
N LYS A 231 -25.15 -38.07 -13.84
CA LYS A 231 -25.77 -39.29 -14.35
C LYS A 231 -25.28 -39.71 -15.73
N GLU A 232 -25.16 -38.76 -16.66
CA GLU A 232 -24.92 -39.06 -18.08
C GLU A 232 -23.43 -38.94 -18.46
N PHE A 233 -22.67 -38.06 -17.80
CA PHE A 233 -21.35 -37.65 -18.28
C PHE A 233 -20.21 -37.97 -17.33
N ARG A 234 -20.38 -37.76 -16.01
CA ARG A 234 -19.34 -37.97 -14.99
C ARG A 234 -18.72 -39.37 -15.03
N PRO A 235 -19.46 -40.48 -15.24
CA PRO A 235 -18.88 -41.82 -15.31
C PRO A 235 -17.80 -41.98 -16.39
N ASN A 236 -17.87 -41.19 -17.47
CA ASN A 236 -16.94 -41.27 -18.61
C ASN A 236 -15.99 -40.06 -18.69
N GLN A 237 -16.37 -38.92 -18.13
CA GLN A 237 -15.63 -37.67 -18.24
C GLN A 237 -14.80 -37.34 -16.98
N ASN A 238 -15.22 -37.83 -15.81
CA ASN A 238 -14.53 -37.66 -14.52
C ASN A 238 -14.15 -36.20 -14.20
N GLY A 239 -15.04 -35.25 -14.47
CA GLY A 239 -14.87 -33.84 -14.08
C GLY A 239 -15.72 -33.46 -12.87
N LEU A 240 -15.63 -32.18 -12.51
CA LEU A 240 -16.38 -31.52 -11.44
C LEU A 240 -17.42 -30.57 -12.03
N CYS A 241 -18.56 -30.42 -11.37
CA CYS A 241 -19.61 -29.48 -11.70
C CYS A 241 -20.00 -28.70 -10.44
N GLY A 242 -20.07 -27.38 -10.57
CA GLY A 242 -20.46 -26.51 -9.47
C GLY A 242 -21.02 -25.17 -9.93
N ILE A 243 -21.04 -24.20 -9.02
CA ILE A 243 -21.59 -22.86 -9.23
C ILE A 243 -20.65 -21.80 -8.65
N SER A 244 -20.62 -20.61 -9.27
CA SER A 244 -19.89 -19.44 -8.76
C SER A 244 -20.87 -18.47 -8.11
N ILE A 245 -20.68 -18.19 -6.82
CA ILE A 245 -21.50 -17.29 -6.02
C ILE A 245 -20.67 -16.08 -5.63
N GLY A 246 -21.20 -14.89 -5.92
CA GLY A 246 -20.65 -13.61 -5.47
C GLY A 246 -20.95 -13.42 -3.99
N ALA A 247 -19.91 -13.22 -3.17
CA ALA A 247 -20.07 -13.00 -1.73
C ALA A 247 -19.18 -11.83 -1.27
N HIS A 248 -19.81 -10.75 -0.84
CA HIS A 248 -19.14 -9.66 -0.13
C HIS A 248 -18.90 -10.01 1.34
N ASP A 249 -17.97 -9.31 1.97
CA ASP A 249 -17.82 -9.34 3.42
C ASP A 249 -18.84 -8.41 4.09
N TYR A 250 -19.33 -8.80 5.26
CA TYR A 250 -20.29 -8.04 6.05
C TYR A 250 -19.81 -8.05 7.50
N VAL A 251 -19.54 -6.86 8.01
CA VAL A 251 -19.00 -6.63 9.35
C VAL A 251 -19.98 -5.73 10.10
N PRO A 252 -20.27 -5.98 11.39
CA PRO A 252 -21.22 -5.16 12.12
C PRO A 252 -20.64 -3.76 12.33
N ALA A 253 -21.47 -2.72 12.18
CA ALA A 253 -21.07 -1.33 12.36
C ALA A 253 -20.70 -1.01 13.82
N THR A 254 -21.34 -1.71 14.76
CA THR A 254 -21.06 -1.65 16.21
C THR A 254 -21.08 -3.06 16.78
N ASN A 255 -20.57 -3.23 18.01
CA ASN A 255 -20.65 -4.51 18.73
C ASN A 255 -22.05 -4.81 19.31
N SER A 256 -23.09 -4.11 18.88
CA SER A 256 -24.47 -4.38 19.33
C SER A 256 -24.97 -5.71 18.79
N SER A 257 -25.80 -6.40 19.58
CA SER A 257 -26.45 -7.65 19.17
C SER A 257 -27.30 -7.48 17.91
N GLU A 258 -27.87 -6.30 17.72
CA GLU A 258 -28.72 -5.92 16.61
C GLU A 258 -27.92 -5.81 15.32
N ASP A 259 -26.76 -5.14 15.34
CA ASP A 259 -25.87 -5.04 14.17
C ASP A 259 -25.26 -6.39 13.82
N VAL A 260 -24.89 -7.20 14.83
CA VAL A 260 -24.40 -8.58 14.61
C VAL A 260 -25.48 -9.45 13.97
N PHE A 261 -26.73 -9.34 14.42
CA PHE A 261 -27.85 -10.05 13.79
C PHE A 261 -28.14 -9.52 12.37
N ALA A 262 -28.04 -8.21 12.15
CA ALA A 262 -28.21 -7.60 10.84
C ALA A 262 -27.18 -8.11 9.82
N VAL A 263 -25.94 -8.37 10.24
CA VAL A 263 -24.91 -9.02 9.40
C VAL A 263 -25.35 -10.39 8.91
N GLU A 264 -25.98 -11.21 9.76
CA GLU A 264 -26.48 -12.52 9.33
C GLU A 264 -27.61 -12.36 8.30
N ILE A 265 -28.53 -11.42 8.50
CA ILE A 265 -29.58 -11.11 7.51
C ILE A 265 -28.97 -10.62 6.19
N ALA A 266 -27.93 -9.78 6.24
CA ALA A 266 -27.22 -9.32 5.05
C ALA A 266 -26.64 -10.49 4.27
N ARG A 267 -25.92 -11.40 4.93
CA ARG A 267 -25.34 -12.60 4.31
C ARG A 267 -26.43 -13.47 3.68
N GLN A 268 -27.53 -13.70 4.40
CA GLN A 268 -28.65 -14.49 3.89
C GLN A 268 -29.29 -13.89 2.65
N GLY A 269 -29.59 -12.59 2.66
CA GLY A 269 -30.24 -11.92 1.53
C GLY A 269 -29.34 -11.77 0.32
N GLU A 270 -28.04 -11.57 0.53
CA GLU A 270 -27.12 -11.22 -0.55
C GLU A 270 -26.56 -12.46 -1.27
N TRP A 271 -26.06 -13.46 -0.53
CA TRP A 271 -25.44 -14.64 -1.15
C TRP A 271 -25.92 -15.98 -0.60
N ALA A 272 -26.34 -16.07 0.66
CA ALA A 272 -26.76 -17.36 1.24
C ALA A 272 -28.12 -17.84 0.68
N ILE A 273 -28.96 -16.95 0.16
CA ILE A 273 -30.20 -17.32 -0.56
C ILE A 273 -29.93 -18.25 -1.75
N PHE A 274 -28.71 -18.22 -2.32
CA PHE A 274 -28.27 -19.14 -3.38
C PHE A 274 -27.35 -20.25 -2.86
N ALA A 275 -26.58 -20.01 -1.79
CA ALA A 275 -25.65 -21.00 -1.26
C ALA A 275 -26.32 -22.02 -0.31
N ASP A 276 -27.19 -21.60 0.61
CA ASP A 276 -27.85 -22.50 1.56
C ASP A 276 -28.66 -23.63 0.90
N PRO A 277 -29.41 -23.39 -0.20
CA PRO A 277 -30.13 -24.47 -0.89
C PRO A 277 -29.23 -25.63 -1.35
N ILE A 278 -27.95 -25.35 -1.63
CA ILE A 278 -26.98 -26.29 -2.18
C ILE A 278 -26.08 -26.86 -1.08
N PHE A 279 -25.50 -26.00 -0.23
CA PHE A 279 -24.41 -26.36 0.67
C PHE A 279 -24.81 -26.57 2.13
N SER A 280 -25.98 -26.07 2.55
CA SER A 280 -26.45 -26.32 3.92
C SER A 280 -26.94 -27.76 4.07
N SER A 281 -26.88 -28.28 5.30
CA SER A 281 -27.40 -29.61 5.62
C SER A 281 -28.93 -29.70 5.46
N GLU A 282 -29.64 -28.61 5.71
CA GLU A 282 -31.11 -28.52 5.63
C GLU A 282 -31.60 -28.38 4.19
N GLY A 283 -30.85 -27.66 3.33
CA GLY A 283 -31.29 -27.24 2.01
C GLY A 283 -32.43 -26.20 2.07
N GLY A 284 -32.91 -25.78 0.91
CA GLY A 284 -33.90 -24.71 0.81
C GLY A 284 -33.34 -23.31 1.14
N PHE A 285 -34.22 -22.31 1.16
CA PHE A 285 -33.83 -20.93 1.42
C PHE A 285 -33.47 -20.69 2.91
N PRO A 286 -32.58 -19.73 3.21
CA PRO A 286 -32.23 -19.37 4.59
C PRO A 286 -33.47 -19.05 5.42
N LYS A 287 -33.57 -19.67 6.59
CA LYS A 287 -34.79 -19.70 7.39
C LYS A 287 -35.21 -18.31 7.87
N GLU A 288 -34.29 -17.57 8.47
CA GLU A 288 -34.56 -16.26 9.07
C GLU A 288 -35.03 -15.26 8.00
N LEU A 289 -34.37 -15.23 6.84
CA LEU A 289 -34.79 -14.41 5.71
C LEU A 289 -36.16 -14.84 5.17
N ALA A 290 -36.40 -16.15 4.99
CA ALA A 290 -37.66 -16.66 4.44
C ALA A 290 -38.86 -16.32 5.35
N GLU A 291 -38.69 -16.44 6.67
CA GLU A 291 -39.69 -16.06 7.67
C GLU A 291 -39.95 -14.53 7.62
N ARG A 292 -38.91 -13.71 7.53
CA ARG A 292 -39.05 -12.24 7.37
C ARG A 292 -39.84 -11.88 6.12
N ILE A 293 -39.52 -12.49 4.97
CA ILE A 293 -40.23 -12.25 3.71
C ILE A 293 -41.69 -12.66 3.82
N ALA A 294 -42.01 -13.77 4.49
CA ALA A 294 -43.39 -14.21 4.69
C ALA A 294 -44.19 -13.20 5.53
N VAL A 295 -43.60 -12.70 6.62
CA VAL A 295 -44.20 -11.67 7.48
C VAL A 295 -44.42 -10.37 6.69
N LYS A 296 -43.39 -9.86 5.99
CA LYS A 296 -43.51 -8.63 5.19
C LYS A 296 -44.52 -8.79 4.05
N SER A 297 -44.56 -9.96 3.40
CA SER A 297 -45.56 -10.26 2.36
C SER A 297 -46.98 -10.15 2.90
N ALA A 298 -47.27 -10.70 4.09
CA ALA A 298 -48.58 -10.58 4.72
C ALA A 298 -48.92 -9.13 5.08
N GLN A 299 -47.96 -8.38 5.64
CA GLN A 299 -48.12 -6.94 5.96
C GLN A 299 -48.42 -6.09 4.72
N GLN A 300 -47.88 -6.48 3.56
CA GLN A 300 -48.08 -5.81 2.28
C GLN A 300 -49.34 -6.31 1.52
N GLY A 301 -50.16 -7.16 2.14
CA GLY A 301 -51.42 -7.62 1.58
C GLY A 301 -51.32 -8.79 0.61
N TYR A 302 -50.17 -9.47 0.52
CA TYR A 302 -50.06 -10.70 -0.27
C TYR A 302 -50.69 -11.87 0.49
N PRO A 303 -51.54 -12.69 -0.17
CA PRO A 303 -52.19 -13.84 0.47
C PRO A 303 -51.23 -15.00 0.76
N ARG A 304 -49.98 -14.91 0.28
CA ARG A 304 -48.90 -15.90 0.45
C ARG A 304 -47.56 -15.19 0.38
N SER A 305 -46.50 -15.84 0.87
CA SER A 305 -45.14 -15.32 0.74
C SER A 305 -44.77 -15.05 -0.72
N ARG A 306 -44.10 -13.92 -0.97
CA ARG A 306 -43.51 -13.59 -2.28
C ARG A 306 -42.33 -14.50 -2.62
N LEU A 307 -41.64 -15.06 -1.62
CA LEU A 307 -40.61 -16.08 -1.80
C LEU A 307 -41.27 -17.46 -1.94
N PRO A 308 -41.20 -18.11 -3.11
CA PRO A 308 -41.81 -19.43 -3.29
C PRO A 308 -41.08 -20.48 -2.46
N ALA A 309 -41.80 -21.22 -1.61
CA ALA A 309 -41.20 -22.29 -0.83
C ALA A 309 -40.69 -23.43 -1.74
N PHE A 310 -39.61 -24.07 -1.31
CA PHE A 310 -39.21 -25.39 -1.85
C PHE A 310 -40.07 -26.48 -1.22
N THR A 311 -40.57 -27.42 -2.03
CA THR A 311 -41.06 -28.70 -1.52
C THR A 311 -39.88 -29.53 -1.01
N ASP A 312 -40.16 -30.55 -0.20
CA ASP A 312 -39.09 -31.40 0.33
C ASP A 312 -38.38 -32.18 -0.78
N GLU A 313 -39.09 -32.53 -1.87
CA GLU A 313 -38.50 -33.11 -3.07
C GLU A 313 -37.56 -32.13 -3.77
N GLU A 314 -37.95 -30.86 -3.90
CA GLU A 314 -37.09 -29.85 -4.53
C GLU A 314 -35.86 -29.53 -3.66
N LYS A 315 -36.01 -29.47 -2.32
CA LYS A 315 -34.85 -29.34 -1.40
C LYS A 315 -33.89 -30.51 -1.58
N ALA A 316 -34.40 -31.74 -1.63
CA ALA A 316 -33.59 -32.93 -1.84
C ALA A 316 -32.94 -32.95 -3.23
N PHE A 317 -33.59 -32.38 -4.23
CA PHE A 317 -33.06 -32.26 -5.59
C PHE A 317 -31.91 -31.25 -5.68
N VAL A 318 -31.97 -30.12 -4.98
CA VAL A 318 -30.96 -29.06 -5.04
C VAL A 318 -29.80 -29.30 -4.05
N ARG A 319 -30.07 -29.86 -2.87
CA ARG A 319 -29.05 -30.05 -1.84
C ARG A 319 -27.92 -30.95 -2.32
N GLY A 320 -26.67 -30.50 -2.13
CA GLY A 320 -25.45 -31.22 -2.49
C GLY A 320 -25.12 -31.21 -3.98
N THR A 321 -25.76 -30.37 -4.80
CA THR A 321 -25.55 -30.31 -6.25
C THR A 321 -24.32 -29.49 -6.69
N SER A 322 -23.25 -29.51 -5.90
CA SER A 322 -22.00 -28.83 -6.26
C SER A 322 -20.79 -29.53 -5.67
N ASP A 323 -19.80 -29.85 -6.51
CA ASP A 323 -18.56 -30.52 -6.08
C ASP A 323 -17.58 -29.57 -5.38
N PHE A 324 -17.75 -28.26 -5.59
CA PHE A 324 -16.93 -27.21 -5.01
C PHE A 324 -17.77 -25.93 -4.83
N PHE A 325 -17.28 -24.99 -4.03
CA PHE A 325 -17.82 -23.64 -3.92
C PHE A 325 -16.98 -22.71 -4.80
N GLY A 326 -17.55 -22.19 -5.89
CA GLY A 326 -16.93 -21.10 -6.65
C GLY A 326 -17.20 -19.78 -5.95
N LEU A 327 -16.17 -19.08 -5.52
CA LEU A 327 -16.27 -17.79 -4.84
C LEU A 327 -15.87 -16.66 -5.79
N ASN A 328 -16.79 -15.74 -6.02
CA ASN A 328 -16.47 -14.42 -6.55
C ASN A 328 -16.46 -13.42 -5.39
N HIS A 329 -15.36 -12.67 -5.22
CA HIS A 329 -15.22 -11.71 -4.13
C HIS A 329 -14.55 -10.43 -4.60
N TYR A 330 -14.94 -9.29 -4.03
CA TYR A 330 -14.48 -7.97 -4.45
C TYR A 330 -14.32 -6.96 -3.30
N THR A 331 -15.31 -6.82 -2.41
CA THR A 331 -15.36 -5.79 -1.36
C THR A 331 -16.09 -6.29 -0.10
N GLY A 332 -16.06 -5.50 0.97
CA GLY A 332 -16.90 -5.63 2.17
C GLY A 332 -17.83 -4.44 2.42
N TYR A 333 -18.70 -4.56 3.43
CA TYR A 333 -19.65 -3.54 3.92
C TYR A 333 -19.74 -3.55 5.46
N LEU A 334 -19.89 -2.37 6.06
CA LEU A 334 -20.38 -2.21 7.43
C LEU A 334 -21.91 -2.30 7.44
N VAL A 335 -22.46 -3.07 8.37
CA VAL A 335 -23.89 -3.34 8.49
C VAL A 335 -24.42 -2.80 9.80
N SER A 336 -25.50 -2.03 9.75
CA SER A 336 -26.19 -1.53 10.94
C SER A 336 -27.68 -1.80 10.91
N ALA A 337 -28.24 -2.14 12.06
CA ALA A 337 -29.67 -2.27 12.32
C ALA A 337 -30.35 -0.91 12.62
N THR A 338 -29.58 0.12 13.02
CA THR A 338 -30.14 1.40 13.51
C THR A 338 -30.03 2.54 12.49
N THR A 339 -29.07 2.50 11.56
CA THR A 339 -28.97 3.50 10.51
C THR A 339 -29.95 3.22 9.35
N HIS A 340 -31.18 3.71 9.55
CA HIS A 340 -32.22 4.09 8.57
C HIS A 340 -33.25 3.07 8.06
N ALA A 341 -34.48 3.61 7.91
CA ALA A 341 -35.58 3.05 7.16
C ALA A 341 -35.29 3.08 5.65
N TRP A 342 -35.28 1.93 4.98
CA TRP A 342 -35.13 1.82 3.53
C TRP A 342 -36.16 2.71 2.78
N ILE A 343 -35.66 3.63 1.94
CA ILE A 343 -36.44 4.61 1.15
C ILE A 343 -36.53 4.19 -0.33
N GLY A 344 -36.40 2.89 -0.62
CA GLY A 344 -36.52 2.36 -1.98
C GLY A 344 -37.89 1.75 -2.30
N PRO A 345 -38.00 1.05 -3.44
CA PRO A 345 -39.23 0.38 -3.85
C PRO A 345 -39.67 -0.64 -2.80
N LYS A 346 -40.96 -0.61 -2.45
CA LYS A 346 -41.60 -1.60 -1.57
C LYS A 346 -42.76 -2.24 -2.34
N PRO A 347 -42.79 -3.59 -2.46
CA PRO A 347 -41.84 -4.56 -1.88
C PRO A 347 -40.52 -4.70 -2.64
N SER A 348 -39.43 -5.05 -1.95
CA SER A 348 -38.12 -5.43 -2.54
C SER A 348 -37.30 -6.30 -1.57
N LEU A 349 -36.22 -6.96 -2.05
CA LEU A 349 -35.30 -7.70 -1.17
C LEU A 349 -34.62 -6.81 -0.14
N ALA A 350 -34.22 -5.59 -0.53
CA ALA A 350 -33.67 -4.61 0.42
C ALA A 350 -34.70 -4.21 1.50
N ASP A 351 -35.97 -4.03 1.12
CA ASP A 351 -37.06 -3.86 2.08
C ASP A 351 -37.22 -5.11 2.96
N ASP A 352 -37.09 -6.32 2.42
CA ASP A 352 -37.22 -7.57 3.18
C ASP A 352 -36.09 -7.77 4.20
N MET A 353 -34.85 -7.39 3.86
CA MET A 353 -33.71 -7.40 4.78
C MET A 353 -33.85 -6.33 5.88
N ASP A 354 -34.20 -5.10 5.49
CA ASP A 354 -34.40 -3.96 6.40
C ASP A 354 -33.16 -3.63 7.25
N ILE A 355 -32.03 -3.47 6.56
CA ILE A 355 -30.71 -3.20 7.16
C ILE A 355 -30.03 -2.03 6.45
N GLY A 356 -29.19 -1.31 7.18
CA GLY A 356 -28.27 -0.32 6.63
C GLY A 356 -26.96 -0.97 6.21
N MET A 357 -26.49 -0.68 5.00
CA MET A 357 -25.18 -1.11 4.51
C MET A 357 -24.42 0.07 3.94
N TYR A 358 -23.17 0.24 4.36
CA TYR A 358 -22.30 1.29 3.84
C TYR A 358 -20.84 0.86 3.86
N LYS A 359 -19.99 1.56 3.10
CA LYS A 359 -18.55 1.35 3.14
C LYS A 359 -17.92 2.33 4.10
N ASN A 360 -16.88 1.91 4.81
CA ASN A 360 -16.11 2.84 5.61
C ASN A 360 -15.44 3.88 4.69
N ALA A 361 -15.53 5.16 5.05
CA ALA A 361 -14.93 6.24 4.28
C ALA A 361 -13.40 6.15 4.22
N SER A 362 -12.77 5.45 5.18
CA SER A 362 -11.32 5.22 5.25
C SER A 362 -10.82 4.13 4.30
N TRP A 363 -11.71 3.27 3.75
CA TRP A 363 -11.28 2.19 2.86
C TRP A 363 -10.86 2.74 1.50
N PRO A 364 -9.70 2.31 0.94
CA PRO A 364 -9.27 2.69 -0.40
C PRO A 364 -10.35 2.39 -1.43
N LYS A 365 -10.63 3.35 -2.32
CA LYS A 365 -11.70 3.25 -3.31
C LYS A 365 -11.12 2.96 -4.68
N SER A 366 -11.77 2.08 -5.43
CA SER A 366 -11.38 1.80 -6.81
C SER A 366 -12.01 2.83 -7.77
N ALA A 367 -11.66 2.76 -9.06
CA ALA A 367 -12.35 3.56 -10.08
C ALA A 367 -13.84 3.18 -10.23
N ALA A 368 -14.22 1.95 -9.87
CA ALA A 368 -15.60 1.54 -9.73
C ALA A 368 -16.14 1.97 -8.36
N TYR A 369 -17.18 2.83 -8.35
CA TYR A 369 -17.73 3.43 -7.14
C TYR A 369 -18.22 2.41 -6.09
N TRP A 370 -18.60 1.21 -6.55
CA TRP A 370 -19.13 0.15 -5.71
C TRP A 370 -18.03 -0.73 -5.10
N LEU A 371 -16.75 -0.54 -5.44
CA LEU A 371 -15.64 -1.38 -5.00
C LEU A 371 -14.68 -0.60 -4.10
N ALA A 372 -14.41 -1.13 -2.91
CA ALA A 372 -13.41 -0.62 -1.98
C ALA A 372 -12.60 -1.76 -1.35
N MET A 373 -11.38 -1.46 -0.94
CA MET A 373 -10.48 -2.42 -0.30
C MET A 373 -10.79 -2.50 1.19
N ALA A 374 -11.78 -3.31 1.55
CA ALA A 374 -12.11 -3.59 2.93
C ALA A 374 -11.02 -4.50 3.56
N PRO A 375 -10.49 -4.17 4.76
CA PRO A 375 -9.49 -4.99 5.42
C PRO A 375 -9.97 -6.43 5.65
N ASN A 376 -9.10 -7.41 5.36
CA ASN A 376 -9.32 -8.84 5.59
C ASN A 376 -10.59 -9.43 4.95
N SER A 377 -11.21 -8.75 3.99
CA SER A 377 -12.57 -9.08 3.53
C SER A 377 -12.69 -10.48 2.93
N ILE A 378 -11.74 -10.87 2.07
CA ILE A 378 -11.76 -12.21 1.45
C ILE A 378 -11.45 -13.31 2.47
N TYR A 379 -10.56 -13.05 3.43
CA TYR A 379 -10.27 -13.97 4.52
C TYR A 379 -11.53 -14.25 5.37
N ASN A 380 -12.23 -13.19 5.78
CA ASN A 380 -13.45 -13.29 6.58
C ASN A 380 -14.53 -14.13 5.88
N VAL A 381 -14.75 -13.89 4.59
CA VAL A 381 -15.68 -14.68 3.78
C VAL A 381 -15.26 -16.15 3.71
N LEU A 382 -13.99 -16.43 3.42
CA LEU A 382 -13.45 -17.79 3.33
C LEU A 382 -13.61 -18.58 4.64
N VAL A 383 -13.28 -17.96 5.78
CA VAL A 383 -13.45 -18.57 7.11
C VAL A 383 -14.93 -18.79 7.45
N HIS A 384 -15.79 -17.84 7.07
CA HIS A 384 -17.22 -17.98 7.28
C HIS A 384 -17.80 -19.13 6.45
N LEU A 385 -17.44 -19.26 5.17
CA LEU A 385 -17.86 -20.37 4.32
C LEU A 385 -17.38 -21.72 4.87
N LYS A 386 -16.15 -21.78 5.38
CA LYS A 386 -15.65 -22.97 6.08
C LYS A 386 -16.56 -23.37 7.24
N THR A 387 -16.95 -22.40 8.06
CA THR A 387 -17.74 -22.65 9.26
C THR A 387 -19.20 -23.01 8.93
N ARG A 388 -19.82 -22.29 7.99
CA ARG A 388 -21.22 -22.47 7.61
C ARG A 388 -21.49 -23.77 6.84
N TYR A 389 -20.56 -24.17 5.98
CA TYR A 389 -20.76 -25.27 5.02
C TYR A 389 -19.81 -26.44 5.20
N ASN A 390 -19.28 -26.63 6.41
CA ASN A 390 -18.44 -27.77 6.77
C ASN A 390 -17.17 -27.90 5.88
N ASN A 391 -16.45 -26.79 5.72
CA ASN A 391 -15.18 -26.68 4.99
C ASN A 391 -15.20 -27.24 3.56
N PRO A 392 -16.09 -26.73 2.69
CA PRO A 392 -16.19 -27.22 1.31
C PRO A 392 -14.89 -26.94 0.55
N VAL A 393 -14.65 -27.63 -0.55
CA VAL A 393 -13.57 -27.25 -1.50
C VAL A 393 -13.93 -25.88 -2.09
N ILE A 394 -13.05 -24.89 -1.96
CA ILE A 394 -13.29 -23.53 -2.47
C ILE A 394 -12.32 -23.22 -3.61
N TYR A 395 -12.82 -22.65 -4.69
CA TYR A 395 -12.02 -21.97 -5.70
C TYR A 395 -12.44 -20.50 -5.74
N VAL A 396 -11.50 -19.57 -5.58
CA VAL A 396 -11.79 -18.14 -5.83
C VAL A 396 -11.86 -17.97 -7.34
N THR A 397 -13.06 -18.10 -7.90
CA THR A 397 -13.31 -18.08 -9.34
C THR A 397 -13.22 -16.68 -9.95
N GLU A 398 -13.23 -15.65 -9.11
CA GLU A 398 -13.12 -14.26 -9.53
C GLU A 398 -12.72 -13.34 -8.38
N ASN A 399 -11.66 -12.56 -8.57
CA ASN A 399 -11.27 -11.47 -7.68
C ASN A 399 -10.48 -10.43 -8.46
N GLY A 400 -10.84 -9.16 -8.38
CA GLY A 400 -10.25 -8.12 -9.24
C GLY A 400 -10.35 -6.71 -8.69
N TRP A 401 -9.57 -5.80 -9.28
CA TRP A 401 -9.57 -4.39 -8.92
C TRP A 401 -9.71 -3.50 -10.15
N CYS A 402 -10.68 -2.59 -10.08
CA CYS A 402 -10.94 -1.60 -11.13
C CYS A 402 -9.98 -0.43 -11.03
N THR A 403 -9.27 -0.14 -12.13
CA THR A 403 -8.45 1.06 -12.27
C THR A 403 -9.06 1.98 -13.31
N SER A 404 -8.74 3.27 -13.25
CA SER A 404 -9.12 4.19 -14.32
C SER A 404 -8.51 3.69 -15.64
N CYS A 405 -9.33 3.65 -16.70
CA CYS A 405 -8.83 3.32 -18.04
C CYS A 405 -7.78 4.33 -18.54
N GLN A 406 -7.67 5.50 -17.90
CA GLN A 406 -6.68 6.54 -18.20
C GLN A 406 -5.33 6.34 -17.48
N SER A 407 -5.24 5.45 -16.47
CA SER A 407 -4.00 5.20 -15.71
C SER A 407 -2.87 4.59 -16.54
N GLY A 408 -3.16 4.13 -17.77
CA GLY A 408 -2.16 3.54 -18.65
C GLY A 408 -1.56 2.25 -18.08
N LEU A 409 -0.34 1.88 -18.48
CA LEU A 409 0.24 0.59 -18.14
C LEU A 409 0.69 0.45 -16.67
N LYS A 410 0.68 1.54 -15.88
CA LYS A 410 1.03 1.55 -14.46
C LYS A 410 -0.25 1.51 -13.62
N ASP A 411 -0.52 0.37 -13.01
CA ASP A 411 -1.76 0.07 -12.30
C ASP A 411 -1.48 -0.42 -10.86
N ASP A 412 -0.78 0.42 -10.09
CA ASP A 412 -0.28 0.08 -8.75
C ASP A 412 -1.40 -0.24 -7.74
N ASP A 413 -2.58 0.37 -7.85
CA ASP A 413 -3.71 0.06 -6.98
C ASP A 413 -4.16 -1.41 -7.12
N ARG A 414 -4.10 -1.94 -8.36
CA ARG A 414 -4.42 -3.35 -8.62
C ARG A 414 -3.36 -4.27 -8.05
N ILE A 415 -2.09 -3.88 -8.11
CA ILE A 415 -0.99 -4.61 -7.47
C ILE A 415 -1.20 -4.67 -5.96
N ARG A 416 -1.51 -3.53 -5.33
CA ARG A 416 -1.81 -3.42 -3.90
C ARG A 416 -2.96 -4.33 -3.50
N TYR A 417 -4.06 -4.29 -4.27
CA TYR A 417 -5.22 -5.13 -4.06
C TYR A 417 -4.89 -6.63 -4.16
N TYR A 418 -4.20 -7.07 -5.24
CA TYR A 418 -3.86 -8.48 -5.40
C TYR A 418 -2.92 -9.00 -4.35
N ARG A 419 -1.92 -8.20 -3.93
CA ARG A 419 -1.03 -8.58 -2.81
C ARG A 419 -1.84 -8.80 -1.54
N ALA A 420 -2.70 -7.85 -1.16
CA ALA A 420 -3.55 -7.96 0.02
C ALA A 420 -4.55 -9.14 -0.07
N ALA A 421 -5.18 -9.34 -1.23
CA ALA A 421 -6.12 -10.43 -1.43
C ALA A 421 -5.44 -11.80 -1.35
N LEU A 422 -4.26 -11.95 -1.94
CA LEU A 422 -3.51 -13.21 -1.93
C LEU A 422 -2.89 -13.52 -0.55
N GLU A 423 -2.45 -12.51 0.20
CA GLU A 423 -2.08 -12.70 1.61
C GLU A 423 -3.26 -13.19 2.46
N ASN A 424 -4.44 -12.58 2.30
CA ASN A 424 -5.65 -13.05 2.97
C ASN A 424 -6.04 -14.50 2.59
N VAL A 425 -5.72 -14.93 1.36
CA VAL A 425 -5.90 -16.33 0.95
C VAL A 425 -4.87 -17.23 1.64
N LEU A 426 -3.61 -16.79 1.78
CA LEU A 426 -2.61 -17.51 2.59
C LEU A 426 -3.06 -17.62 4.06
N ASP A 427 -3.64 -16.56 4.62
CA ASP A 427 -4.20 -16.55 5.98
C ASP A 427 -5.34 -17.57 6.11
N ALA A 428 -6.20 -17.66 5.11
CA ALA A 428 -7.26 -18.64 5.06
C ALA A 428 -6.70 -20.08 4.96
N LEU A 429 -5.65 -20.30 4.17
CA LEU A 429 -4.96 -21.59 4.08
C LEU A 429 -4.34 -22.00 5.43
N ASP A 430 -3.69 -21.07 6.13
CA ASP A 430 -3.14 -21.29 7.46
C ASP A 430 -4.25 -21.55 8.50
N ALA A 431 -5.41 -20.90 8.35
CA ALA A 431 -6.63 -21.21 9.07
C ALA A 431 -7.31 -22.52 8.63
N SER A 432 -6.65 -23.33 7.80
CA SER A 432 -7.12 -24.64 7.29
C SER A 432 -8.44 -24.56 6.51
N VAL A 433 -8.70 -23.43 5.83
CA VAL A 433 -9.78 -23.33 4.83
C VAL A 433 -9.34 -24.10 3.58
N ASN A 434 -10.25 -24.90 3.01
CA ASN A 434 -9.97 -25.77 1.87
C ASN A 434 -9.99 -25.03 0.52
N VAL A 435 -9.22 -23.94 0.40
CA VAL A 435 -9.06 -23.19 -0.85
C VAL A 435 -8.06 -23.89 -1.77
N LYS A 436 -8.42 -24.07 -3.05
CA LYS A 436 -7.63 -24.82 -4.04
C LYS A 436 -7.12 -24.00 -5.20
N GLY A 437 -7.66 -22.81 -5.42
CA GLY A 437 -7.17 -21.94 -6.48
C GLY A 437 -7.72 -20.54 -6.42
N TYR A 438 -7.06 -19.66 -7.17
CA TYR A 438 -7.35 -18.24 -7.27
C TYR A 438 -7.29 -17.78 -8.71
N MET A 439 -8.36 -17.16 -9.17
CA MET A 439 -8.51 -16.68 -10.53
C MET A 439 -8.68 -15.17 -10.54
N ALA A 440 -7.65 -14.47 -11.01
CA ALA A 440 -7.64 -13.03 -11.10
C ALA A 440 -8.66 -12.54 -12.16
N TRP A 441 -9.41 -11.49 -11.82
CA TRP A 441 -10.30 -10.77 -12.72
C TRP A 441 -9.66 -9.43 -13.12
N SER A 442 -9.33 -9.20 -14.38
CA SER A 442 -9.50 -10.09 -15.55
C SER A 442 -8.24 -10.19 -16.40
N LEU A 443 -8.22 -11.14 -17.35
CA LEU A 443 -7.07 -11.30 -18.25
C LEU A 443 -6.79 -10.02 -19.04
N MET A 444 -7.82 -9.35 -19.54
CA MET A 444 -7.69 -8.13 -20.33
C MET A 444 -8.87 -7.19 -20.08
N ASP A 445 -8.69 -5.91 -20.39
CA ASP A 445 -9.77 -4.94 -20.31
C ASP A 445 -10.94 -5.43 -21.17
N ASN A 446 -12.15 -5.20 -20.68
CA ASN A 446 -13.34 -5.80 -21.26
C ASN A 446 -14.51 -4.79 -21.25
N PHE A 447 -15.66 -5.17 -21.83
CA PHE A 447 -16.89 -4.37 -21.79
C PHE A 447 -17.60 -4.57 -20.44
N GLU A 448 -17.53 -3.59 -19.54
CA GLU A 448 -18.02 -3.69 -18.15
C GLU A 448 -19.52 -3.32 -18.06
N TRP A 449 -20.35 -4.07 -18.79
CA TRP A 449 -21.81 -4.05 -18.66
C TRP A 449 -22.42 -2.66 -18.92
N LEU A 450 -23.15 -2.08 -17.97
CA LEU A 450 -23.70 -0.71 -18.11
C LEU A 450 -22.62 0.38 -17.99
N GLN A 451 -21.41 0.06 -17.55
CA GLN A 451 -20.31 1.02 -17.52
C GLN A 451 -19.59 1.13 -18.88
N GLY A 452 -19.89 0.26 -19.85
CA GLY A 452 -19.24 0.28 -21.16
C GLY A 452 -17.73 0.04 -21.04
N TYR A 453 -16.92 0.84 -21.73
CA TYR A 453 -15.45 0.77 -21.65
C TYR A 453 -14.84 1.81 -20.69
N THR A 454 -15.63 2.31 -19.73
CA THR A 454 -15.17 3.34 -18.77
C THR A 454 -14.45 2.77 -17.55
N GLU A 455 -14.60 1.48 -17.28
CA GLU A 455 -13.97 0.75 -16.19
C GLU A 455 -12.98 -0.29 -16.74
N CYS A 456 -11.80 -0.41 -16.12
CA CYS A 456 -10.73 -1.28 -16.61
C CYS A 456 -10.26 -2.24 -15.50
N TYR A 457 -10.40 -3.55 -15.73
CA TYR A 457 -10.01 -4.62 -14.80
C TYR A 457 -8.85 -5.48 -15.31
N GLY A 458 -8.43 -5.31 -16.57
CA GLY A 458 -7.53 -6.24 -17.23
C GLY A 458 -6.08 -6.15 -16.76
N LEU A 459 -5.44 -7.31 -16.54
CA LEU A 459 -3.98 -7.43 -16.49
C LEU A 459 -3.33 -6.94 -17.79
N TYR A 460 -4.02 -7.08 -18.91
CA TYR A 460 -3.64 -6.51 -20.20
C TYR A 460 -4.60 -5.39 -20.62
N GLN A 461 -4.03 -4.26 -21.01
CA GLN A 461 -4.78 -3.17 -21.63
C GLN A 461 -5.18 -3.54 -23.05
N VAL A 462 -6.44 -3.32 -23.42
CA VAL A 462 -6.92 -3.47 -24.81
C VAL A 462 -7.01 -2.10 -25.47
N ASN A 463 -6.37 -1.94 -26.64
CA ASN A 463 -6.55 -0.73 -27.44
C ASN A 463 -7.85 -0.82 -28.25
N TYR A 464 -8.91 -0.19 -27.75
CA TYR A 464 -10.20 -0.22 -28.44
C TYR A 464 -10.30 0.64 -29.70
N SER A 465 -9.31 1.51 -29.95
CA SER A 465 -9.24 2.30 -31.18
C SER A 465 -8.51 1.57 -32.31
N ASP A 466 -7.70 0.57 -31.98
CA ASP A 466 -7.03 -0.28 -32.95
C ASP A 466 -8.00 -1.35 -33.46
N PRO A 467 -8.23 -1.47 -34.78
CA PRO A 467 -9.03 -2.54 -35.36
C PRO A 467 -8.56 -3.95 -34.97
N MET A 468 -7.28 -4.13 -34.68
CA MET A 468 -6.68 -5.40 -34.24
C MET A 468 -6.85 -5.64 -32.73
N ARG A 469 -7.44 -4.69 -31.98
CA ARG A 469 -7.65 -4.76 -30.53
C ARG A 469 -6.37 -5.17 -29.78
N THR A 470 -5.23 -4.53 -30.07
CA THR A 470 -3.93 -4.94 -29.51
C THR A 470 -3.96 -4.99 -27.97
N ARG A 471 -3.34 -6.01 -27.39
CA ARG A 471 -3.24 -6.20 -25.94
C ARG A 471 -1.83 -5.91 -25.42
N THR A 472 -1.72 -5.07 -24.40
CA THR A 472 -0.44 -4.67 -23.80
C THR A 472 -0.42 -4.97 -22.31
N PRO A 473 0.57 -5.70 -21.77
CA PRO A 473 0.62 -6.04 -20.35
C PRO A 473 0.78 -4.79 -19.49
N ARG A 474 -0.02 -4.70 -18.43
CA ARG A 474 0.15 -3.70 -17.38
C ARG A 474 1.15 -4.20 -16.33
N LYS A 475 1.59 -3.32 -15.44
CA LYS A 475 2.55 -3.64 -14.37
C LYS A 475 2.06 -4.79 -13.49
N SER A 476 0.76 -4.84 -13.19
CA SER A 476 0.13 -5.94 -12.45
C SER A 476 0.29 -7.30 -13.10
N ALA A 477 0.37 -7.39 -14.45
CA ALA A 477 0.63 -8.65 -15.14
C ALA A 477 2.00 -9.23 -14.77
N PHE A 478 3.03 -8.37 -14.66
CA PHE A 478 4.38 -8.79 -14.28
C PHE A 478 4.46 -9.20 -12.82
N VAL A 479 3.77 -8.47 -11.93
CA VAL A 479 3.71 -8.84 -10.51
C VAL A 479 2.96 -10.15 -10.32
N TYR A 480 1.83 -10.33 -10.99
CA TYR A 480 1.06 -11.57 -10.92
C TYR A 480 1.87 -12.76 -11.47
N LYS A 481 2.56 -12.59 -12.62
CA LYS A 481 3.51 -13.58 -13.14
C LYS A 481 4.58 -13.95 -12.10
N HIS A 482 5.16 -12.97 -11.41
CA HIS A 482 6.17 -13.21 -10.38
C HIS A 482 5.61 -14.02 -9.21
N ILE A 483 4.40 -13.66 -8.74
CA ILE A 483 3.72 -14.39 -7.67
C ILE A 483 3.46 -15.85 -8.06
N ILE A 484 2.97 -16.10 -9.28
CA ILE A 484 2.73 -17.45 -9.78
C ILE A 484 4.03 -18.25 -9.83
N LYS A 485 5.09 -17.66 -10.42
CA LYS A 485 6.39 -18.30 -10.57
C LYS A 485 7.03 -18.69 -9.23
N HIS A 486 6.88 -17.85 -8.22
CA HIS A 486 7.53 -18.06 -6.91
C HIS A 486 6.57 -18.67 -5.88
N ARG A 487 5.29 -18.75 -6.22
CA ARG A 487 4.19 -19.18 -5.36
C ARG A 487 4.18 -18.42 -4.04
N ALA A 488 4.53 -17.13 -4.05
CA ALA A 488 4.66 -16.30 -2.87
C ALA A 488 4.32 -14.85 -3.21
N VAL A 489 3.73 -14.13 -2.25
CA VAL A 489 3.52 -12.69 -2.38
C VAL A 489 4.81 -11.98 -1.98
N ASN A 490 5.33 -11.13 -2.86
CA ASN A 490 6.51 -10.31 -2.60
C ASN A 490 6.13 -8.83 -2.77
N TYR A 491 6.15 -8.09 -1.67
CA TYR A 491 5.84 -6.66 -1.63
C TYR A 491 6.97 -5.79 -2.20
N GLU A 492 8.20 -6.30 -2.23
CA GLU A 492 9.38 -5.60 -2.72
C GLU A 492 9.64 -5.83 -4.21
N TYR A 493 8.99 -6.84 -4.82
CA TYR A 493 9.20 -7.10 -6.23
C TYR A 493 8.64 -5.98 -7.11
N GLU A 494 9.52 -5.41 -7.92
CA GLU A 494 9.21 -4.41 -8.93
C GLU A 494 9.81 -4.86 -10.28
N PRO A 495 9.04 -4.83 -11.38
CA PRO A 495 9.54 -5.30 -12.67
C PRO A 495 10.61 -4.35 -13.23
N GLU A 496 11.83 -4.85 -13.42
CA GLU A 496 12.95 -4.09 -14.01
C GLU A 496 12.73 -3.72 -15.49
N SER A 497 11.84 -4.44 -16.18
CA SER A 497 11.45 -4.16 -17.56
C SER A 497 9.97 -4.45 -17.81
N MET A 498 9.37 -3.67 -18.70
CA MET A 498 7.98 -3.85 -19.16
C MET A 498 7.91 -4.70 -20.44
N VAL A 499 8.84 -5.65 -20.60
CA VAL A 499 8.86 -6.60 -21.72
C VAL A 499 8.45 -7.97 -21.21
N MET A 500 7.26 -8.42 -21.62
CA MET A 500 6.75 -9.73 -21.21
C MET A 500 7.44 -10.85 -22.00
N THR A 501 7.91 -11.86 -21.29
CA THR A 501 8.59 -13.03 -21.86
C THR A 501 7.88 -14.31 -21.46
N ILE A 502 8.10 -15.39 -22.20
CA ILE A 502 7.62 -16.73 -21.82
C ILE A 502 8.80 -17.46 -21.14
N ASP A 503 8.59 -17.95 -19.93
CA ASP A 503 9.61 -18.65 -19.16
C ASP A 503 9.91 -20.04 -19.76
N GLU A 504 11.17 -20.49 -19.72
CA GLU A 504 11.64 -21.74 -20.35
C GLU A 504 10.87 -23.00 -19.91
N GLY A 505 10.27 -23.00 -18.72
CA GLY A 505 9.44 -24.09 -18.20
C GLY A 505 8.14 -24.33 -18.98
N HIS A 506 7.63 -23.33 -19.69
CA HIS A 506 6.44 -23.41 -20.57
C HIS A 506 6.79 -23.71 -22.04
N CYS A 507 8.06 -24.00 -22.35
CA CYS A 507 8.54 -24.37 -23.69
C CYS A 507 8.67 -25.88 -23.93
N ARG A 508 8.32 -26.75 -22.96
CA ARG A 508 8.41 -28.21 -23.15
C ARG A 508 7.19 -28.79 -23.88
N SER A 509 7.10 -28.57 -25.20
CA SER A 509 6.37 -29.46 -26.11
C SER A 509 6.79 -29.31 -27.58
N LEU A 510 8.09 -29.34 -27.87
CA LEU A 510 8.59 -29.66 -29.22
C LEU A 510 9.78 -30.62 -29.12
N MET A 511 9.52 -31.84 -28.68
CA MET A 511 10.35 -32.99 -29.06
C MET A 511 9.44 -34.14 -29.47
N SER A 512 8.91 -34.04 -30.68
CA SER A 512 8.54 -35.20 -31.48
C SER A 512 9.30 -35.09 -32.79
N GLU A 513 10.27 -35.98 -32.96
CA GLU A 513 10.86 -36.48 -34.20
C GLU A 513 10.53 -35.70 -35.49
N ASP A 514 11.25 -34.62 -35.76
CA ASP A 514 11.83 -34.46 -37.09
C ASP A 514 13.07 -33.54 -37.04
N ARG A 515 14.13 -33.95 -37.73
CA ARG A 515 15.41 -33.24 -37.73
C ARG A 515 15.34 -32.09 -38.72
N GLY A 516 15.52 -30.85 -38.25
CA GLY A 516 15.97 -29.77 -39.11
C GLY A 516 15.64 -28.36 -38.62
N GLN A 517 16.71 -27.59 -38.38
CA GLN A 517 16.79 -26.12 -38.33
C GLN A 517 16.41 -25.41 -37.02
N HIS A 518 17.47 -24.95 -36.34
CA HIS A 518 17.47 -23.88 -35.34
C HIS A 518 17.49 -22.51 -36.05
N GLN A 519 16.56 -21.63 -35.69
CA GLN A 519 16.51 -20.15 -35.85
C GLN A 519 15.02 -19.77 -35.64
N ASP A 520 14.52 -18.84 -34.83
CA ASP A 520 15.02 -17.71 -34.06
C ASP A 520 13.96 -17.39 -32.98
N CYS A 521 14.34 -17.14 -31.73
CA CYS A 521 13.49 -16.47 -30.72
C CYS A 521 14.08 -15.10 -30.40
N ILE A 522 14.12 -14.22 -31.41
CA ILE A 522 14.30 -12.78 -31.24
C ILE A 522 13.43 -12.12 -32.31
N TRP A 523 12.34 -11.47 -31.91
CA TRP A 523 11.61 -10.57 -32.81
C TRP A 523 11.97 -9.13 -32.48
N SER A 524 12.72 -8.51 -33.39
CA SER A 524 12.96 -7.08 -33.50
C SER A 524 11.72 -6.38 -34.07
N GLY A 525 11.27 -5.31 -33.42
CA GLY A 525 10.20 -4.45 -33.93
C GLY A 525 10.53 -3.85 -35.29
N PHE A 526 9.61 -3.96 -36.24
CA PHE A 526 9.63 -3.23 -37.50
C PHE A 526 8.68 -2.04 -37.39
N SER A 527 9.24 -0.82 -37.40
CA SER A 527 8.54 0.37 -37.86
C SER A 527 8.67 0.45 -39.38
N ALA A 528 7.55 0.67 -40.05
CA ALA A 528 7.49 0.91 -41.48
C ALA A 528 7.81 2.38 -41.80
N SER A 529 8.79 2.62 -42.65
CA SER A 529 8.78 3.77 -43.56
C SER A 529 9.39 3.36 -44.90
N SER A 530 8.68 3.71 -45.97
CA SER A 530 8.85 3.19 -47.32
C SER A 530 9.76 4.08 -48.18
N SER A 531 10.60 3.40 -48.97
CA SER A 531 11.07 3.73 -50.33
C SER A 531 11.94 4.97 -50.58
N PHE A 532 13.20 4.75 -50.97
CA PHE A 532 13.77 5.10 -52.29
C PHE A 532 15.13 4.39 -52.49
N CYS A 533 15.40 3.90 -53.71
CA CYS A 533 16.65 3.29 -54.20
C CYS A 533 17.11 4.13 -55.43
N PRO A 534 18.27 3.91 -56.11
CA PRO A 534 19.53 3.19 -55.78
C PRO A 534 20.82 4.03 -56.08
N ALA A 535 22.01 3.52 -55.71
CA ALA A 535 23.18 3.29 -56.62
C ALA A 535 24.61 3.44 -55.98
N ARG A 536 25.41 2.37 -56.16
CA ARG A 536 26.84 2.28 -56.61
C ARG A 536 27.99 3.03 -55.89
N LEU A 537 29.00 2.25 -55.46
CA LEU A 537 30.47 2.27 -55.82
C LEU A 537 31.31 1.70 -54.65
N LEU A 538 31.90 0.51 -54.74
CA LEU A 538 33.26 0.17 -55.20
C LEU A 538 34.45 0.86 -54.49
N ARG A 539 35.20 0.01 -53.75
CA ARG A 539 36.68 -0.15 -53.69
C ARG A 539 37.51 0.43 -52.51
N PRO A 540 38.69 -0.19 -52.23
CA PRO A 540 39.26 -0.39 -50.89
C PRO A 540 40.72 0.13 -50.71
N CYS A 541 41.37 -0.30 -49.60
CA CYS A 541 42.81 -0.41 -49.29
C CYS A 541 43.44 0.59 -48.28
N LYS A 542 43.97 0.05 -47.17
CA LYS A 542 45.41 -0.11 -46.79
C LYS A 542 45.48 -0.53 -45.29
N LYS A 543 46.03 -1.68 -44.87
CA LYS A 543 47.44 -2.11 -44.68
C LYS A 543 48.31 -1.18 -43.81
N ASN A 544 48.68 -1.62 -42.59
CA ASN A 544 50.02 -2.13 -42.19
C ASN A 544 50.13 -2.33 -40.66
N GLU A 545 50.54 -3.52 -40.20
CA GLU A 545 51.80 -3.86 -39.47
C GLU A 545 51.57 -3.91 -37.94
N SER A 546 52.08 -4.84 -37.12
CA SER A 546 53.22 -5.77 -37.22
C SER A 546 53.14 -6.87 -36.14
N LEU A 547 53.67 -8.06 -36.46
CA LEU A 547 54.02 -9.19 -35.57
C LEU A 547 55.29 -8.90 -34.75
N TYR A 548 55.46 -9.57 -33.60
CA TYR A 548 56.67 -10.38 -33.29
C TYR A 548 56.37 -11.45 -32.22
N LEU A 549 56.97 -12.62 -32.42
CA LEU A 549 56.98 -13.86 -31.63
C LEU A 549 58.42 -14.11 -31.11
N ILE A 550 58.55 -15.17 -30.28
CA ILE A 550 59.73 -16.03 -29.97
C ILE A 550 60.46 -15.65 -28.66
N ASP A 551 60.90 -16.53 -27.72
CA ASP A 551 60.73 -17.94 -27.31
C ASP A 551 61.71 -18.15 -26.08
N PRO A 552 62.27 -19.33 -25.73
CA PRO A 552 61.90 -20.29 -24.67
C PRO A 552 62.89 -20.41 -23.49
N SER A 553 62.52 -21.25 -22.49
CA SER A 553 63.20 -22.52 -22.12
C SER A 553 63.41 -22.76 -20.61
N HIS A 554 63.09 -23.98 -20.13
CA HIS A 554 63.96 -24.96 -19.42
C HIS A 554 63.08 -26.07 -18.78
N TRP A 555 63.13 -27.30 -19.30
CA TRP A 555 63.89 -28.49 -18.84
C TRP A 555 63.22 -29.33 -17.71
N THR A 556 62.87 -30.57 -18.09
CA THR A 556 62.34 -31.74 -17.32
C THR A 556 63.49 -32.58 -16.69
N PRO A 557 63.38 -33.87 -16.23
CA PRO A 557 62.26 -34.80 -15.88
C PRO A 557 62.53 -35.71 -14.62
N THR A 558 61.67 -36.74 -14.42
CA THR A 558 61.92 -38.15 -13.94
C THR A 558 61.22 -38.55 -12.61
N ARG A 559 60.62 -39.75 -12.41
CA ARG A 559 60.80 -41.10 -13.01
C ARG A 559 59.64 -42.09 -12.67
N SER A 560 59.13 -42.80 -13.69
CA SER A 560 58.88 -44.27 -13.85
C SER A 560 58.08 -45.09 -12.80
N LEU A 561 56.91 -45.67 -13.11
CA LEU A 561 56.58 -46.91 -13.89
C LEU A 561 56.70 -48.24 -13.12
N ALA A 562 55.58 -49.00 -13.00
CA ALA A 562 55.54 -50.45 -13.24
C ALA A 562 54.09 -51.02 -13.25
N PHE A 563 53.94 -52.09 -14.04
CA PHE A 563 52.75 -52.84 -14.48
C PHE A 563 52.16 -53.83 -13.45
N GLY A 564 50.89 -54.22 -13.65
CA GLY A 564 50.35 -55.51 -13.16
C GLY A 564 48.81 -55.64 -13.13
N VAL A 565 48.27 -56.59 -13.89
CA VAL A 565 46.86 -57.06 -14.01
C VAL A 565 46.93 -58.61 -13.97
N PRO A 566 45.90 -59.47 -13.67
CA PRO A 566 44.55 -59.36 -13.05
C PRO A 566 44.25 -60.41 -11.92
N LYS A 567 42.99 -60.38 -11.41
CA LYS A 567 42.06 -61.54 -11.18
C LYS A 567 41.95 -62.22 -9.78
N TYR A 568 40.67 -62.48 -9.44
CA TYR A 568 40.05 -63.47 -8.54
C TYR A 568 39.65 -63.10 -7.08
N ASN A 569 38.33 -62.91 -6.94
CA ASN A 569 37.36 -63.50 -5.99
C ASN A 569 37.53 -63.47 -4.46
N GLN A 570 36.42 -62.99 -3.89
CA GLN A 570 35.65 -63.54 -2.76
C GLN A 570 35.95 -63.07 -1.33
N LEU A 571 35.00 -62.24 -0.90
CA LEU A 571 34.18 -62.37 0.32
C LEU A 571 34.83 -62.10 1.69
N LEU A 572 34.30 -61.01 2.25
CA LEU A 572 33.88 -60.76 3.63
C LEU A 572 34.84 -60.00 4.56
N GLN A 573 34.21 -58.96 5.13
CA GLN A 573 34.54 -58.18 6.32
C GLN A 573 35.52 -57.01 6.12
N SER A 574 35.05 -55.78 5.88
CA SER A 574 34.26 -54.85 6.73
C SER A 574 35.12 -53.95 7.61
N TYR A 575 34.72 -52.67 7.65
CA TYR A 575 35.14 -51.62 8.59
C TYR A 575 36.52 -51.00 8.38
N SER A 576 36.68 -50.10 7.41
CA SER A 576 37.61 -48.94 7.55
C SER A 576 37.46 -47.85 6.47
N VAL A 577 36.80 -48.08 5.34
CA VAL A 577 36.84 -47.12 4.20
C VAL A 577 35.58 -46.23 4.09
N GLY A 578 34.47 -46.64 4.71
CA GLY A 578 33.23 -45.85 4.73
C GLY A 578 33.28 -44.62 5.65
N PHE A 579 34.16 -44.61 6.66
CA PHE A 579 34.17 -43.53 7.66
C PHE A 579 34.84 -42.25 7.14
N ILE A 580 35.90 -42.37 6.33
CA ILE A 580 36.65 -41.23 5.81
C ILE A 580 35.95 -40.60 4.59
N ALA A 581 35.28 -41.41 3.75
CA ALA A 581 34.48 -40.91 2.64
C ALA A 581 33.21 -40.19 3.12
N ASN A 582 32.55 -40.73 4.15
CA ASN A 582 31.39 -40.07 4.77
C ASN A 582 31.77 -38.82 5.57
N MET A 583 32.96 -38.76 6.19
CA MET A 583 33.44 -37.53 6.84
C MET A 583 33.73 -36.42 5.83
N LYS A 584 34.33 -36.73 4.67
CA LYS A 584 34.56 -35.73 3.62
C LYS A 584 33.27 -35.26 2.97
N LEU A 585 32.31 -36.15 2.77
CA LEU A 585 30.98 -35.79 2.26
C LEU A 585 30.17 -35.01 3.30
N LEU A 586 30.26 -35.33 4.59
CA LEU A 586 29.66 -34.54 5.66
C LEU A 586 30.34 -33.18 5.81
N VAL A 587 31.66 -33.08 5.72
CA VAL A 587 32.35 -31.79 5.81
C VAL A 587 32.05 -30.92 4.59
N VAL A 588 31.95 -31.50 3.39
CA VAL A 588 31.53 -30.79 2.18
C VAL A 588 30.04 -30.42 2.23
N LEU A 589 29.16 -31.30 2.71
CA LEU A 589 27.74 -30.98 2.93
C LEU A 589 27.54 -29.99 4.09
N SER A 590 28.43 -29.96 5.08
CA SER A 590 28.41 -28.97 6.18
C SER A 590 28.96 -27.64 5.73
N LEU A 591 29.97 -27.62 4.85
CA LEU A 591 30.48 -26.42 4.20
C LEU A 591 29.51 -25.90 3.14
N VAL A 592 28.83 -26.76 2.40
CA VAL A 592 27.76 -26.38 1.47
C VAL A 592 26.51 -26.00 2.23
N ALA A 593 26.15 -26.62 3.36
CA ALA A 593 25.07 -26.16 4.22
C ALA A 593 25.43 -24.85 4.93
N ALA A 594 26.70 -24.62 5.31
CA ALA A 594 27.17 -23.35 5.86
C ALA A 594 27.22 -22.25 4.79
N VAL A 595 27.59 -22.58 3.55
CA VAL A 595 27.59 -21.64 2.41
C VAL A 595 26.17 -21.41 1.87
N CYS A 596 25.27 -22.41 1.91
CA CYS A 596 23.85 -22.29 1.56
C CYS A 596 23.01 -21.65 2.67
N HIS A 597 23.39 -21.79 3.95
CA HIS A 597 22.87 -20.92 5.03
C HIS A 597 23.42 -19.50 4.87
N ALA A 598 24.68 -19.33 4.47
CA ALA A 598 25.25 -18.00 4.21
C ALA A 598 24.71 -17.31 2.95
N SER A 599 23.97 -18.02 2.08
CA SER A 599 23.40 -17.45 0.85
C SER A 599 21.86 -17.45 0.80
N VAL A 600 21.18 -17.85 1.88
CA VAL A 600 19.71 -17.74 2.03
C VAL A 600 19.29 -17.17 3.40
N VAL A 601 20.24 -16.74 4.24
CA VAL A 601 19.96 -15.73 5.26
C VAL A 601 20.07 -14.38 4.54
N ARG A 602 18.95 -13.69 4.31
CA ARG A 602 19.01 -12.24 4.09
C ARG A 602 19.71 -11.71 5.34
N GLN A 603 20.96 -11.31 5.22
CA GLN A 603 21.75 -10.84 6.36
C GLN A 603 20.92 -9.71 6.98
N GLN A 604 20.42 -9.92 8.20
CA GLN A 604 19.61 -8.92 8.88
C GLN A 604 20.45 -7.64 8.93
N ARG A 605 19.98 -6.60 8.24
CA ARG A 605 20.71 -5.34 8.14
C ARG A 605 20.82 -4.76 9.55
N ARG A 606 21.98 -4.18 9.85
CA ARG A 606 22.32 -3.73 11.19
C ARG A 606 22.80 -2.29 11.13
N PHE A 607 22.26 -1.45 12.00
CA PHE A 607 22.80 -0.12 12.26
C PHE A 607 24.20 -0.24 12.85
N PRO A 608 25.15 0.63 12.47
CA PRO A 608 26.46 0.61 13.06
C PRO A 608 26.37 1.01 14.54
N ASP A 609 27.28 0.50 15.37
CA ASP A 609 27.19 0.66 16.83
C ASP A 609 27.38 2.13 17.27
N ASP A 610 27.97 2.98 16.43
CA ASP A 610 28.14 4.42 16.64
C ASP A 610 26.95 5.27 16.16
N PHE A 611 25.91 4.64 15.57
CA PHE A 611 24.69 5.32 15.18
C PHE A 611 23.91 5.79 16.41
N LEU A 612 23.69 7.10 16.56
CA LEU A 612 23.01 7.64 17.73
C LEU A 612 21.49 7.47 17.62
N PHE A 613 20.91 6.57 18.42
CA PHE A 613 19.47 6.54 18.62
C PHE A 613 19.06 7.40 19.81
N GLY A 614 18.04 8.22 19.60
CA GLY A 614 17.48 9.06 20.64
C GLY A 614 16.02 9.42 20.41
N THR A 615 15.54 10.34 21.22
CA THR A 615 14.22 10.96 21.10
C THR A 615 14.38 12.48 21.18
N ALA A 616 13.34 13.21 20.76
CA ALA A 616 13.32 14.66 20.76
C ALA A 616 12.12 15.24 21.54
N THR A 617 12.30 16.42 22.13
CA THR A 617 11.27 17.25 22.76
C THR A 617 11.56 18.75 22.58
N ALA A 618 10.57 19.61 22.86
CA ALA A 618 10.69 21.06 22.87
C ALA A 618 10.20 21.68 24.19
N SER A 619 10.89 22.72 24.65
CA SER A 619 10.72 23.43 25.92
C SER A 619 9.26 23.73 26.23
N TYR A 620 8.58 24.51 25.38
CA TYR A 620 7.19 24.91 25.63
C TYR A 620 6.23 23.71 25.66
N GLN A 621 6.54 22.66 24.91
CA GLN A 621 5.67 21.49 24.79
C GLN A 621 5.75 20.56 26.00
N ILE A 622 6.87 20.54 26.74
CA ILE A 622 7.09 19.59 27.84
C ILE A 622 7.38 20.23 29.20
N GLU A 623 7.93 21.44 29.28
CA GLU A 623 8.44 21.98 30.54
C GLU A 623 7.35 22.32 31.55
N GLY A 624 6.30 23.03 31.11
CA GLY A 624 5.38 23.69 32.02
C GLY A 624 6.06 24.82 32.80
N ALA A 625 5.60 25.05 34.03
CA ALA A 625 6.18 26.04 34.96
C ALA A 625 6.40 27.40 34.26
N TRP A 626 5.40 27.85 33.50
CA TRP A 626 5.58 28.88 32.48
C TRP A 626 5.95 30.26 33.06
N ASN A 627 5.60 30.53 34.32
CA ASN A 627 5.89 31.78 35.04
C ASN A 627 6.61 31.55 36.38
N GLU A 628 7.19 30.38 36.58
CA GLU A 628 7.94 30.06 37.81
C GLU A 628 9.39 30.53 37.73
N ASP A 629 9.99 30.74 38.91
CA ASP A 629 11.41 31.08 39.09
C ASP A 629 11.93 32.21 38.19
N GLY A 630 11.06 33.20 37.92
CA GLY A 630 11.40 34.39 37.14
C GLY A 630 11.43 34.17 35.62
N LYS A 631 10.91 33.06 35.09
CA LYS A 631 10.73 32.90 33.63
C LYS A 631 9.89 34.06 33.07
N GLY A 632 10.37 34.66 31.98
CA GLY A 632 9.63 35.66 31.21
C GLY A 632 8.53 35.05 30.32
N GLU A 633 7.51 35.84 30.01
CA GLU A 633 6.48 35.50 29.03
C GLU A 633 7.10 35.30 27.64
N ASN A 634 6.74 34.22 26.96
CA ASN A 634 7.07 33.97 25.56
C ASN A 634 5.86 34.19 24.63
N ILE A 635 6.09 34.11 23.31
CA ILE A 635 5.04 34.33 22.31
C ILE A 635 3.88 33.34 22.39
N TRP A 636 4.09 32.12 22.86
CA TRP A 636 3.02 31.14 23.05
C TRP A 636 2.22 31.43 24.31
N ASP A 637 2.88 31.71 25.44
CA ASP A 637 2.23 32.18 26.68
C ASP A 637 1.26 33.33 26.36
N TYR A 638 1.79 34.36 25.68
CA TYR A 638 1.01 35.52 25.27
C TYR A 638 -0.18 35.11 24.37
N MET A 639 0.06 34.31 23.33
CA MET A 639 -0.99 33.95 22.37
C MET A 639 -2.11 33.14 23.02
N VAL A 640 -1.80 32.12 23.83
CA VAL A 640 -2.81 31.23 24.42
C VAL A 640 -3.54 31.87 25.60
N HIS A 641 -2.93 32.84 26.29
CA HIS A 641 -3.63 33.59 27.35
C HIS A 641 -4.47 34.74 26.80
N ASN A 642 -4.09 35.34 25.66
CA ASN A 642 -4.86 36.45 25.06
C ASN A 642 -5.91 35.99 24.05
N THR A 643 -5.64 34.92 23.29
CA THR A 643 -6.52 34.35 22.26
C THR A 643 -6.57 32.82 22.37
N PRO A 644 -7.08 32.25 23.47
CA PRO A 644 -7.10 30.80 23.70
C PRO A 644 -7.86 30.01 22.62
N GLU A 645 -8.80 30.63 21.92
CA GLU A 645 -9.61 30.03 20.88
C GLU A 645 -8.84 29.59 19.62
N VAL A 646 -7.59 30.04 19.46
CA VAL A 646 -6.72 29.59 18.36
C VAL A 646 -6.26 28.15 18.54
N ILE A 647 -6.29 27.62 19.76
CA ILE A 647 -5.90 26.24 20.07
C ILE A 647 -7.13 25.34 20.00
N ARG A 648 -7.03 24.28 19.20
CA ARG A 648 -8.04 23.23 19.17
C ARG A 648 -8.11 22.56 20.55
N GLY A 649 -9.31 22.48 21.13
CA GLY A 649 -9.51 21.96 22.48
C GLY A 649 -9.24 22.96 23.62
N LEU A 650 -8.94 24.24 23.31
CA LEU A 650 -8.80 25.33 24.29
C LEU A 650 -7.79 25.04 25.41
N SER A 651 -6.73 24.30 25.08
CA SER A 651 -5.66 23.94 26.00
C SER A 651 -4.47 24.91 25.89
N ASN A 652 -3.51 24.81 26.81
CA ASN A 652 -2.27 25.59 26.79
C ASN A 652 -1.07 24.79 27.35
N GLY A 653 0.13 25.36 27.23
CA GLY A 653 1.39 24.80 27.72
C GLY A 653 1.77 25.20 29.15
N ASP A 654 0.85 25.76 29.96
CA ASP A 654 1.18 26.30 31.29
C ASP A 654 1.83 25.25 32.21
N VAL A 655 1.29 24.03 32.13
CA VAL A 655 1.78 22.85 32.86
C VAL A 655 2.39 21.81 31.90
N ALA A 656 1.83 21.64 30.71
CA ALA A 656 2.32 20.68 29.71
C ALA A 656 2.54 19.27 30.30
N ALA A 657 3.68 18.63 30.04
CA ALA A 657 4.11 17.39 30.68
C ALA A 657 4.84 17.61 32.03
N ASP A 658 4.98 18.87 32.47
CA ASP A 658 5.60 19.26 33.73
C ASP A 658 7.04 18.75 33.92
N SER A 659 7.84 18.80 32.85
CA SER A 659 9.21 18.31 32.86
C SER A 659 10.16 19.20 33.66
N TYR A 660 9.76 20.45 33.95
CA TYR A 660 10.50 21.30 34.89
C TYR A 660 10.68 20.62 36.26
N HIS A 661 9.62 19.98 36.74
CA HIS A 661 9.63 19.21 37.98
C HIS A 661 10.01 17.74 37.76
N ASN A 662 9.61 17.15 36.62
CA ASN A 662 9.71 15.71 36.36
C ASN A 662 10.94 15.27 35.54
N TYR A 663 11.91 16.14 35.28
CA TYR A 663 13.09 15.82 34.44
C TYR A 663 13.83 14.52 34.84
N LYS A 664 13.82 14.15 36.13
CA LYS A 664 14.41 12.87 36.58
C LYS A 664 13.66 11.65 36.04
N ARG A 665 12.32 11.72 35.99
CA ARG A 665 11.49 10.67 35.38
C ARG A 665 11.71 10.64 33.87
N ASP A 666 11.93 11.79 33.24
CA ASP A 666 12.27 11.83 31.82
C ASP A 666 13.57 11.08 31.53
N VAL A 667 14.63 11.33 32.31
CA VAL A 667 15.90 10.58 32.18
C VAL A 667 15.72 9.09 32.47
N GLU A 668 14.84 8.72 33.41
CA GLU A 668 14.49 7.31 33.63
C GLU A 668 13.87 6.66 32.39
N MET A 669 12.94 7.35 31.70
CA MET A 669 12.37 6.87 30.43
C MET A 669 13.43 6.71 29.32
N MET A 670 14.41 7.62 29.27
CA MET A 670 15.53 7.49 28.32
C MET A 670 16.36 6.23 28.58
N ARG A 671 16.62 5.90 29.86
CA ARG A 671 17.34 4.68 30.26
C ARG A 671 16.51 3.42 30.02
N GLU A 672 15.21 3.51 30.30
CA GLU A 672 14.24 2.47 29.98
C GLU A 672 14.27 2.11 28.49
N LEU A 673 14.28 3.10 27.60
CA LEU A 673 14.41 2.90 26.16
C LEU A 673 15.82 2.48 25.71
N GLY A 674 16.84 2.73 26.53
CA GLY A 674 18.25 2.48 26.19
C GLY A 674 18.82 3.50 25.19
N LEU A 675 18.37 4.76 25.25
CA LEU A 675 18.80 5.80 24.29
C LEU A 675 20.29 6.12 24.39
N ASP A 676 20.93 6.36 23.25
CA ASP A 676 22.31 6.88 23.16
C ASP A 676 22.34 8.40 23.38
N ALA A 677 21.26 9.07 22.97
CA ALA A 677 21.17 10.51 22.89
C ALA A 677 19.76 11.03 23.23
N TYR A 678 19.68 12.29 23.68
CA TYR A 678 18.41 12.99 23.88
C TYR A 678 18.50 14.41 23.35
N ARG A 679 17.56 14.76 22.49
CA ARG A 679 17.43 16.11 21.94
C ARG A 679 16.34 16.87 22.71
N PHE A 680 16.67 18.05 23.22
CA PHE A 680 15.71 18.96 23.84
C PHE A 680 16.05 20.41 23.50
N SER A 681 15.08 21.31 23.63
CA SER A 681 15.32 22.74 23.47
C SER A 681 15.41 23.49 24.79
N LEU A 682 16.12 24.62 24.74
CA LEU A 682 16.16 25.59 25.83
C LEU A 682 15.06 26.63 25.61
N SER A 683 14.49 27.11 26.71
CA SER A 683 13.59 28.25 26.67
C SER A 683 14.34 29.55 26.84
N TRP A 684 14.37 30.35 25.77
CA TRP A 684 15.03 31.65 25.78
C TRP A 684 14.46 32.52 26.90
N SER A 685 13.14 32.61 27.06
CA SER A 685 12.53 33.43 28.10
C SER A 685 12.73 32.89 29.53
N ARG A 686 13.07 31.61 29.70
CA ARG A 686 13.46 31.06 31.01
C ARG A 686 14.88 31.48 31.39
N ILE A 687 15.79 31.53 30.41
CA ILE A 687 17.20 31.89 30.63
C ILE A 687 17.38 33.41 30.69
N LEU A 688 16.78 34.14 29.75
CA LEU A 688 16.82 35.61 29.64
C LEU A 688 15.37 36.15 29.66
N PRO A 689 14.79 36.45 30.84
CA PRO A 689 13.38 36.84 30.95
C PRO A 689 13.00 38.11 30.18
N THR A 690 13.94 39.05 30.05
CA THR A 690 13.76 40.28 29.24
C THR A 690 14.05 40.06 27.75
N GLY A 691 14.58 38.88 27.39
CA GLY A 691 15.17 38.55 26.09
C GLY A 691 16.62 39.00 25.92
N MET A 692 17.14 39.85 26.80
CA MET A 692 18.47 40.47 26.70
C MET A 692 19.41 39.90 27.77
N ALA A 693 20.72 39.85 27.48
CA ALA A 693 21.73 39.27 28.37
C ALA A 693 22.05 40.11 29.62
N ASN A 694 21.34 41.21 29.88
CA ASN A 694 21.49 42.01 31.10
C ASN A 694 20.96 41.30 32.35
N GLU A 695 20.05 40.33 32.18
CA GLU A 695 19.46 39.55 33.26
C GLU A 695 19.47 38.07 32.87
N VAL A 696 20.50 37.35 33.33
CA VAL A 696 20.59 35.89 33.19
C VAL A 696 19.94 35.26 34.43
N ASN A 697 18.85 34.53 34.23
CA ASN A 697 18.13 33.88 35.31
C ASN A 697 18.89 32.63 35.82
N PRO A 698 19.41 32.66 37.06
CA PRO A 698 20.19 31.54 37.58
C PRO A 698 19.37 30.26 37.78
N ALA A 699 18.07 30.38 38.06
CA ALA A 699 17.20 29.21 38.24
C ALA A 699 16.94 28.49 36.90
N GLY A 700 16.73 29.24 35.82
CA GLY A 700 16.68 28.69 34.46
C GLY A 700 17.96 27.95 34.09
N ILE A 701 19.13 28.55 34.36
CA ILE A 701 20.44 27.88 34.17
C ILE A 701 20.57 26.62 35.05
N ALA A 702 20.09 26.66 36.29
CA ALA A 702 20.16 25.53 37.21
C ALA A 702 19.31 24.35 36.71
N PHE A 703 18.10 24.60 36.21
CA PHE A 703 17.23 23.56 35.64
C PHE A 703 17.93 22.81 34.50
N TYR A 704 18.42 23.51 33.48
CA TYR A 704 19.08 22.86 32.35
C TYR A 704 20.38 22.17 32.76
N ASN A 705 21.16 22.75 33.69
CA ASN A 705 22.32 22.07 34.25
C ASN A 705 21.95 20.77 34.96
N ASN A 706 20.88 20.76 35.75
CA ASN A 706 20.39 19.56 36.43
C ASN A 706 19.96 18.50 35.43
N TYR A 707 19.23 18.89 34.39
CA TYR A 707 18.77 17.98 33.34
C TYR A 707 19.97 17.36 32.59
N ILE A 708 20.90 18.19 32.12
CA ILE A 708 22.14 17.77 31.44
C ILE A 708 22.97 16.83 32.33
N ASN A 709 23.17 17.20 33.59
CA ASN A 709 23.96 16.39 34.51
C ASN A 709 23.29 15.04 34.83
N GLU A 710 21.97 15.00 34.95
CA GLU A 710 21.24 13.74 35.17
C GLU A 710 21.32 12.83 33.94
N MET A 711 21.22 13.37 32.70
CA MET A 711 21.43 12.58 31.48
C MET A 711 22.85 12.02 31.38
N LEU A 712 23.87 12.87 31.58
CA LEU A 712 25.28 12.47 31.48
C LEU A 712 25.69 11.47 32.56
N LYS A 713 25.07 11.52 33.73
CA LYS A 713 25.25 10.52 34.79
C LYS A 713 24.94 9.10 34.31
N TYR A 714 24.04 8.95 33.34
CA TYR A 714 23.68 7.66 32.74
C TYR A 714 24.11 7.55 31.27
N ASN A 715 25.15 8.31 30.88
CA ASN A 715 25.79 8.21 29.57
C ASN A 715 24.87 8.51 28.37
N ILE A 716 23.83 9.33 28.57
CA ILE A 716 22.96 9.82 27.48
C ILE A 716 23.52 11.15 26.98
N THR A 717 23.80 11.24 25.68
CA THR A 717 24.39 12.44 25.08
C THR A 717 23.34 13.52 24.85
N PRO A 718 23.48 14.73 25.43
CA PRO A 718 22.55 15.82 25.20
C PRO A 718 22.80 16.51 23.85
N LEU A 719 21.76 16.62 23.03
CA LEU A 719 21.71 17.49 21.85
C LEU A 719 20.82 18.69 22.17
N ILE A 720 21.38 19.89 22.20
CA ILE A 720 20.64 21.09 22.61
C ILE A 720 20.20 21.90 21.41
N THR A 721 18.90 22.20 21.35
CA THR A 721 18.34 23.19 20.45
C THR A 721 18.20 24.53 21.16
N LEU A 722 18.84 25.60 20.64
CA LEU A 722 18.79 26.92 21.26
C LEU A 722 17.41 27.56 21.11
N TYR A 723 16.80 27.47 19.93
CA TYR A 723 15.49 28.07 19.67
C TYR A 723 14.51 27.06 19.07
N HIS A 724 13.43 26.81 19.81
CA HIS A 724 12.30 25.99 19.37
C HIS A 724 10.99 26.74 19.65
N TRP A 725 10.84 27.87 18.95
CA TRP A 725 9.58 28.61 18.77
C TRP A 725 9.05 29.36 19.99
N ASP A 726 9.88 29.60 21.01
CA ASP A 726 9.47 30.20 22.28
C ASP A 726 10.15 31.55 22.56
N LEU A 727 10.12 32.44 21.56
CA LEU A 727 10.70 33.79 21.65
C LEU A 727 10.16 34.56 22.86
N PRO A 728 11.01 35.25 23.64
CA PRO A 728 10.55 36.16 24.68
C PRO A 728 9.61 37.22 24.09
N GLN A 729 8.45 37.41 24.71
CA GLN A 729 7.42 38.32 24.19
C GLN A 729 7.96 39.76 24.04
N LYS A 730 8.89 40.17 24.90
CA LYS A 730 9.60 41.45 24.80
C LYS A 730 10.37 41.65 23.50
N LEU A 731 10.95 40.59 22.93
CA LEU A 731 11.61 40.68 21.62
C LEU A 731 10.58 40.70 20.48
N GLN A 732 9.44 40.01 20.64
CA GLN A 732 8.34 40.08 19.69
C GLN A 732 7.71 41.48 19.64
N GLU A 733 7.58 42.17 20.77
CA GLU A 733 7.15 43.59 20.85
C GLU A 733 8.02 44.51 19.97
N LEU A 734 9.31 44.17 19.79
CA LEU A 734 10.27 44.90 18.95
C LEU A 734 10.26 44.44 17.48
N GLY A 735 9.37 43.51 17.11
CA GLY A 735 9.22 42.95 15.77
C GLY A 735 9.75 41.52 15.61
N GLY A 736 10.36 40.93 16.64
CA GLY A 736 10.89 39.57 16.61
C GLY A 736 11.77 39.29 15.39
N PHE A 737 11.54 38.18 14.69
CA PHE A 737 12.31 37.81 13.50
C PHE A 737 12.13 38.73 12.29
N ALA A 738 11.14 39.63 12.29
CA ALA A 738 11.05 40.66 11.25
C ALA A 738 12.08 41.78 11.46
N ASN A 739 12.63 41.93 12.66
CA ASN A 739 13.63 42.93 13.00
C ASN A 739 15.05 42.36 12.84
N PRO A 740 15.94 42.95 12.01
CA PRO A 740 17.30 42.46 11.80
C PRO A 740 18.16 42.32 13.08
N LEU A 741 17.88 43.13 14.11
CA LEU A 741 18.57 43.10 15.40
C LEU A 741 18.34 41.78 16.17
N ILE A 742 17.35 40.96 15.77
CA ILE A 742 17.20 39.60 16.30
C ILE A 742 18.49 38.78 16.14
N SER A 743 19.29 39.09 15.12
CA SER A 743 20.57 38.42 14.88
C SER A 743 21.59 38.71 15.99
N ASP A 744 21.60 39.93 16.52
CA ASP A 744 22.48 40.31 17.63
C ASP A 744 21.95 39.76 18.96
N TRP A 745 20.64 39.86 19.20
CA TRP A 745 20.04 39.33 20.44
C TRP A 745 20.21 37.82 20.54
N PHE A 746 20.09 37.10 19.42
CA PHE A 746 20.31 35.67 19.38
C PHE A 746 21.78 35.29 19.56
N GLU A 747 22.73 36.09 19.05
CA GLU A 747 24.16 35.89 19.32
C GLU A 747 24.48 36.03 20.80
N ASP A 748 23.94 37.06 21.47
CA ASP A 748 24.12 37.25 22.91
C ASP A 748 23.49 36.12 23.74
N TYR A 749 22.31 35.65 23.34
CA TYR A 749 21.69 34.46 23.93
C TYR A 749 22.54 33.20 23.73
N ALA A 750 23.03 32.96 22.51
CA ALA A 750 23.89 31.83 22.20
C ALA A 750 25.18 31.85 23.01
N ARG A 751 25.77 33.03 23.25
CA ARG A 751 26.95 33.18 24.13
C ARG A 751 26.67 32.65 25.53
N VAL A 752 25.57 33.08 26.14
CA VAL A 752 25.17 32.62 27.48
C VAL A 752 24.99 31.10 27.49
N VAL A 753 24.37 30.53 26.46
CA VAL A 753 24.18 29.07 26.33
C VAL A 753 25.53 28.34 26.25
N TYR A 754 26.43 28.79 25.37
CA TYR A 754 27.73 28.12 25.16
C TYR A 754 28.63 28.23 26.39
N GLU A 755 28.63 29.36 27.09
CA GLU A 755 29.39 29.56 28.34
C GLU A 755 28.93 28.63 29.46
N ASN A 756 27.61 28.42 29.59
CA ASN A 756 27.05 27.69 30.73
C ASN A 756 26.96 26.17 30.52
N PHE A 757 26.85 25.71 29.27
CA PHE A 757 26.56 24.31 28.98
C PHE A 757 27.58 23.62 28.06
N GLY A 758 28.36 24.38 27.29
CA GLY A 758 29.25 23.82 26.25
C GLY A 758 30.48 23.09 26.78
N ASP A 759 30.78 23.18 28.07
CA ASP A 759 31.79 22.35 28.72
C ASP A 759 31.44 20.85 28.61
N ARG A 760 30.15 20.53 28.69
CA ARG A 760 29.60 19.16 28.65
C ARG A 760 28.86 18.85 27.35
N VAL A 761 28.09 19.79 26.82
CA VAL A 761 27.27 19.59 25.62
C VAL A 761 28.12 19.77 24.38
N LYS A 762 28.07 18.80 23.47
CA LYS A 762 28.91 18.76 22.25
C LYS A 762 28.13 18.83 20.94
N MET A 763 26.80 18.89 21.00
CA MET A 763 25.95 19.07 19.83
C MET A 763 24.94 20.18 20.09
N PHE A 764 25.12 21.28 19.37
CA PHE A 764 24.23 22.44 19.38
C PHE A 764 23.49 22.57 18.05
N ILE A 765 22.20 22.83 18.13
CA ILE A 765 21.31 23.17 17.02
C ILE A 765 20.83 24.60 17.28
N THR A 766 21.08 25.54 16.37
CA THR A 766 20.66 26.93 16.58
C THR A 766 19.14 27.08 16.52
N PHE A 767 18.53 26.60 15.44
CA PHE A 767 17.09 26.74 15.17
C PHE A 767 16.49 25.38 14.84
N ASN A 768 15.32 25.11 15.40
CA ASN A 768 14.42 24.08 14.88
C ASN A 768 13.49 24.70 13.82
N GLU A 769 13.46 24.08 12.64
CA GLU A 769 12.37 24.26 11.67
C GLU A 769 12.07 25.73 11.32
N PRO A 770 12.98 26.40 10.57
CA PRO A 770 12.81 27.79 10.17
C PRO A 770 11.53 28.10 9.40
N ARG A 771 10.96 27.12 8.69
CA ARG A 771 9.72 27.29 7.94
C ARG A 771 8.53 27.52 8.89
N GLU A 772 8.41 26.71 9.92
CA GLU A 772 7.36 26.79 10.92
C GLU A 772 7.46 28.11 11.72
N ILE A 773 8.68 28.62 11.93
CA ILE A 773 8.89 29.96 12.50
C ILE A 773 8.44 31.04 11.51
N CYS A 774 9.02 31.04 10.31
CA CYS A 774 8.92 32.18 9.40
C CYS A 774 7.65 32.18 8.56
N PHE A 775 7.35 31.07 7.88
CA PHE A 775 6.16 30.97 7.06
C PHE A 775 4.91 30.87 7.93
N GLU A 776 4.87 29.95 8.90
CA GLU A 776 3.64 29.73 9.68
C GLU A 776 3.40 30.80 10.77
N GLY A 777 4.46 31.36 11.36
CA GLY A 777 4.37 32.39 12.40
C GLY A 777 4.29 33.83 11.88
N TYR A 778 5.10 34.19 10.89
CA TYR A 778 5.16 35.57 10.35
C TYR A 778 4.43 35.72 9.00
N GLY A 779 4.46 34.70 8.15
CA GLY A 779 3.85 34.70 6.82
C GLY A 779 2.40 34.19 6.77
N ALA A 780 1.90 33.63 7.87
CA ALA A 780 0.56 33.06 7.99
C ALA A 780 0.07 33.18 9.46
N ALA A 781 -0.93 32.40 9.82
CA ALA A 781 -1.56 32.42 11.15
C ALA A 781 -1.70 31.01 11.75
N THR A 782 -0.70 30.14 11.56
CA THR A 782 -0.74 28.74 12.02
C THR A 782 0.31 28.39 13.09
N LYS A 783 1.15 29.35 13.49
CA LYS A 783 2.02 29.29 14.68
C LYS A 783 2.11 30.68 15.32
N ALA A 784 2.45 30.75 16.61
CA ALA A 784 2.79 32.02 17.24
C ALA A 784 3.95 32.70 16.46
N PRO A 785 3.94 34.02 16.25
CA PRO A 785 3.04 35.04 16.81
C PRO A 785 1.80 35.36 15.94
N ILE A 786 1.40 34.48 15.00
CA ILE A 786 0.24 34.64 14.11
C ILE A 786 0.17 36.00 13.40
N LEU A 787 1.33 36.54 12.98
CA LEU A 787 1.42 37.90 12.46
C LEU A 787 0.70 38.08 11.12
N ASN A 788 0.58 36.99 10.35
CA ASN A 788 -0.15 36.93 9.08
C ASN A 788 0.28 37.99 8.05
N ALA A 789 1.56 38.37 8.05
CA ALA A 789 2.14 39.30 7.10
C ALA A 789 2.50 38.58 5.79
N THR A 790 1.49 38.06 5.09
CA THR A 790 1.65 37.07 4.00
C THR A 790 2.61 37.50 2.89
N ALA A 791 2.63 38.79 2.54
CA ALA A 791 3.38 39.26 1.39
C ALA A 791 4.91 39.16 1.57
N MET A 792 5.42 39.39 2.79
CA MET A 792 6.86 39.55 3.04
C MET A 792 7.36 38.99 4.39
N GLY A 793 6.47 38.66 5.33
CA GLY A 793 6.83 38.24 6.69
C GLY A 793 7.75 37.03 6.70
N ALA A 794 7.42 36.00 5.89
CA ALA A 794 8.25 34.81 5.73
C ALA A 794 9.66 35.13 5.20
N TYR A 795 9.78 36.07 4.26
CA TYR A 795 11.03 36.41 3.60
C TYR A 795 11.96 37.24 4.48
N LEU A 796 11.41 38.22 5.19
CA LEU A 796 12.17 39.01 6.17
C LEU A 796 12.66 38.13 7.32
N CYS A 797 11.77 37.28 7.84
CA CYS A 797 12.14 36.30 8.86
C CYS A 797 13.24 35.35 8.37
N ALA A 798 13.11 34.76 7.18
CA ALA A 798 14.10 33.83 6.63
C ALA A 798 15.50 34.47 6.57
N LYS A 799 15.59 35.71 6.05
CA LYS A 799 16.85 36.45 5.93
C LYS A 799 17.50 36.72 7.29
N ASN A 800 16.72 37.18 8.26
CA ASN A 800 17.22 37.49 9.60
C ASN A 800 17.60 36.21 10.37
N LEU A 801 16.82 35.14 10.25
CA LEU A 801 17.05 33.87 10.93
C LEU A 801 18.36 33.22 10.47
N VAL A 802 18.61 33.11 9.16
CA VAL A 802 19.88 32.51 8.68
C VAL A 802 21.10 33.40 9.01
N THR A 803 20.90 34.70 9.17
CA THR A 803 21.94 35.63 9.64
C THR A 803 22.22 35.44 11.13
N ALA A 804 21.19 35.29 11.95
CA ALA A 804 21.29 34.96 13.37
C ALA A 804 22.01 33.61 13.58
N HIS A 805 21.68 32.60 12.76
CA HIS A 805 22.35 31.31 12.76
C HIS A 805 23.85 31.46 12.48
N ALA A 806 24.20 32.17 11.41
CA ALA A 806 25.60 32.40 11.05
C ALA A 806 26.38 33.12 12.16
N LYS A 807 25.79 34.13 12.83
CA LYS A 807 26.41 34.78 13.99
C LYS A 807 26.66 33.80 15.13
N ALA A 808 25.65 33.03 15.53
CA ALA A 808 25.78 32.03 16.59
C ALA A 808 26.80 30.93 16.24
N TYR A 809 26.90 30.54 14.96
CA TYR A 809 27.90 29.60 14.47
C TYR A 809 29.31 30.19 14.57
N TYR A 810 29.56 31.39 14.04
CA TYR A 810 30.90 32.00 14.11
C TYR A 810 31.33 32.30 15.53
N LEU A 811 30.39 32.68 16.40
CA LEU A 811 30.63 32.81 17.83
C LEU A 811 31.13 31.49 18.40
N TYR A 812 30.40 30.39 18.15
CA TYR A 812 30.80 29.06 18.60
C TYR A 812 32.17 28.67 18.03
N ASP A 813 32.35 28.81 16.71
CA ASP A 813 33.55 28.40 15.99
C ASP A 813 34.81 29.12 16.47
N LYS A 814 34.72 30.44 16.69
CA LYS A 814 35.89 31.27 17.05
C LYS A 814 36.21 31.24 18.54
N GLU A 815 35.18 31.29 19.40
CA GLU A 815 35.38 31.49 20.84
C GLU A 815 35.28 30.18 21.65
N PHE A 816 34.43 29.24 21.22
CA PHE A 816 34.07 28.09 22.05
C PHE A 816 34.60 26.75 21.53
N ARG A 817 34.52 26.48 20.22
CA ARG A 817 34.96 25.23 19.58
C ARG A 817 36.41 24.86 19.90
N PRO A 818 37.40 25.79 19.92
CA PRO A 818 38.79 25.45 20.22
C PRO A 818 38.99 24.85 21.62
N VAL A 819 38.10 25.16 22.56
CA VAL A 819 38.15 24.67 23.95
C VAL A 819 37.17 23.52 24.17
N GLN A 820 35.96 23.66 23.64
CA GLN A 820 34.85 22.75 23.92
C GLN A 820 34.81 21.54 23.00
N GLY A 821 35.33 21.63 21.77
CA GLY A 821 35.43 20.52 20.82
C GLY A 821 34.10 19.92 20.36
N GLY A 822 32.99 20.68 20.41
CA GLY A 822 31.68 20.24 19.92
C GLY A 822 31.37 20.72 18.50
N GLN A 823 30.11 20.53 18.11
CA GLN A 823 29.54 20.89 16.81
C GLN A 823 28.34 21.83 16.96
N CYS A 824 28.16 22.70 15.98
CA CYS A 824 27.06 23.64 15.85
C CYS A 824 26.43 23.47 14.46
N GLY A 825 25.12 23.22 14.42
CA GLY A 825 24.37 23.09 13.19
C GLY A 825 22.96 23.68 13.28
N ILE A 826 22.13 23.36 12.29
CA ILE A 826 20.73 23.79 12.22
C ILE A 826 19.85 22.60 11.83
N THR A 827 18.61 22.61 12.30
CA THR A 827 17.59 21.62 11.93
C THR A 827 16.57 22.26 10.99
N ILE A 828 16.33 21.64 9.84
CA ILE A 828 15.37 22.10 8.82
C ILE A 828 14.36 20.99 8.54
N SER A 829 13.09 21.34 8.41
CA SER A 829 12.03 20.42 7.97
C SER A 829 12.19 20.11 6.49
N VAL A 830 12.45 18.85 6.14
CA VAL A 830 12.67 18.39 4.76
C VAL A 830 11.79 17.17 4.47
N ASN A 831 10.48 17.39 4.45
CA ASN A 831 9.56 16.45 3.82
C ASN A 831 9.89 16.34 2.32
N TRP A 832 9.62 15.17 1.73
CA TRP A 832 9.84 14.96 0.31
C TRP A 832 8.71 15.61 -0.51
N PHE A 833 9.06 16.38 -1.54
CA PHE A 833 8.09 16.93 -2.48
C PHE A 833 8.46 16.43 -3.88
N GLY A 834 7.73 15.43 -4.36
CA GLY A 834 7.92 14.81 -5.67
C GLY A 834 6.87 15.27 -6.68
N PRO A 835 7.11 15.07 -7.98
CA PRO A 835 6.14 15.43 -9.01
C PRO A 835 4.90 14.52 -8.97
N ALA A 836 3.71 15.09 -9.14
CA ALA A 836 2.45 14.32 -9.17
C ALA A 836 2.33 13.44 -10.42
N THR A 837 2.86 13.92 -11.55
CA THR A 837 3.02 13.14 -12.78
C THR A 837 4.47 13.23 -13.27
N PRO A 838 5.00 12.23 -14.00
CA PRO A 838 6.37 12.27 -14.53
C PRO A 838 6.46 13.20 -15.77
N THR A 839 6.13 14.47 -15.58
CA THR A 839 6.13 15.52 -16.61
C THR A 839 7.13 16.62 -16.26
N PRO A 840 7.76 17.28 -17.24
CA PRO A 840 8.68 18.40 -16.98
C PRO A 840 8.05 19.53 -16.16
N GLU A 841 6.75 19.77 -16.34
CA GLU A 841 5.99 20.78 -15.62
C GLU A 841 5.89 20.46 -14.13
N ASP A 842 5.49 19.24 -13.78
CA ASP A 842 5.38 18.80 -12.38
C ASP A 842 6.76 18.62 -11.74
N GLU A 843 7.79 18.25 -12.49
CA GLU A 843 9.18 18.20 -12.01
C GLU A 843 9.69 19.59 -11.59
N MET A 844 9.48 20.61 -12.44
CA MET A 844 9.84 21.99 -12.10
C MET A 844 8.97 22.55 -10.97
N ALA A 845 7.68 22.18 -10.93
CA ALA A 845 6.79 22.53 -9.82
C ALA A 845 7.27 21.93 -8.50
N ALA A 846 7.65 20.65 -8.49
CA ALA A 846 8.20 19.98 -7.32
C ALA A 846 9.53 20.62 -6.88
N GLU A 847 10.40 21.01 -7.81
CA GLU A 847 11.64 21.74 -7.50
C GLU A 847 11.35 23.10 -6.84
N LEU A 848 10.48 23.93 -7.44
CA LEU A 848 10.06 25.20 -6.86
C LEU A 848 9.41 25.02 -5.49
N ARG A 849 8.65 23.95 -5.30
CA ARG A 849 8.03 23.63 -4.02
C ARG A 849 9.07 23.25 -2.97
N ARG A 850 10.05 22.41 -3.30
CA ARG A 850 11.21 22.10 -2.43
C ARG A 850 11.96 23.38 -2.04
N GLN A 851 12.21 24.27 -3.00
CA GLN A 851 12.85 25.55 -2.75
C GLN A 851 12.03 26.44 -1.81
N GLY A 852 10.71 26.50 -1.97
CA GLY A 852 9.83 27.30 -1.10
C GLY A 852 9.65 26.72 0.30
N GLU A 853 9.60 25.39 0.42
CA GLU A 853 9.37 24.68 1.68
C GLU A 853 10.62 24.67 2.55
N TRP A 854 11.78 24.34 1.99
CA TRP A 854 13.02 24.20 2.79
C TRP A 854 14.25 24.85 2.15
N GLY A 855 14.31 24.95 0.82
CA GLY A 855 15.49 25.49 0.13
C GLY A 855 15.77 26.95 0.46
N ILE A 856 14.75 27.77 0.71
CA ILE A 856 14.88 29.17 1.11
C ILE A 856 15.67 29.33 2.43
N TYR A 857 15.69 28.30 3.29
CA TYR A 857 16.44 28.30 4.54
C TYR A 857 17.76 27.52 4.42
N ALA A 858 17.75 26.39 3.72
CA ALA A 858 18.92 25.51 3.58
C ALA A 858 19.96 26.07 2.61
N HIS A 859 19.53 26.59 1.46
CA HIS A 859 20.43 27.00 0.38
C HIS A 859 21.40 28.12 0.79
N PRO A 860 21.00 29.15 1.57
CA PRO A 860 21.94 30.16 2.05
C PRO A 860 23.10 29.60 2.88
N ILE A 861 22.89 28.47 3.57
CA ILE A 861 23.84 27.86 4.51
C ILE A 861 24.65 26.75 3.84
N PHE A 862 24.02 25.86 3.08
CA PHE A 862 24.63 24.62 2.60
C PHE A 862 25.09 24.64 1.14
N SER A 863 24.60 25.59 0.32
CA SER A 863 25.08 25.71 -1.07
C SER A 863 26.51 26.24 -1.14
N ALA A 864 27.23 25.91 -2.22
CA ALA A 864 28.57 26.42 -2.43
C ALA A 864 28.58 27.94 -2.70
N GLU A 865 27.53 28.45 -3.34
CA GLU A 865 27.39 29.85 -3.73
C GLU A 865 26.92 30.72 -2.56
N GLY A 866 26.03 30.21 -1.72
CA GLY A 866 25.27 30.97 -0.73
C GLY A 866 24.11 31.76 -1.33
N GLY A 867 23.32 32.40 -0.47
CA GLY A 867 22.11 33.13 -0.85
C GLY A 867 20.90 32.22 -1.14
N PHE A 868 19.79 32.82 -1.52
CA PHE A 868 18.54 32.09 -1.77
C PHE A 868 18.56 31.27 -3.06
N PRO A 869 17.74 30.20 -3.17
CA PRO A 869 17.59 29.42 -4.40
C PRO A 869 17.20 30.29 -5.58
N LYS A 870 17.87 30.10 -6.72
CA LYS A 870 17.78 31.02 -7.85
C LYS A 870 16.38 31.03 -8.48
N GLU A 871 15.82 29.86 -8.76
CA GLU A 871 14.56 29.71 -9.49
C GLU A 871 13.40 30.34 -8.71
N LEU A 872 13.33 30.09 -7.40
CA LEU A 872 12.36 30.71 -6.52
C LEU A 872 12.57 32.24 -6.43
N SER A 873 13.82 32.69 -6.28
CA SER A 873 14.14 34.13 -6.19
C SER A 873 13.71 34.88 -7.46
N ASP A 874 13.98 34.33 -8.63
CA ASP A 874 13.58 34.92 -9.92
C ASP A 874 12.05 35.01 -10.03
N LYS A 875 11.33 33.95 -9.63
CA LYS A 875 9.86 33.90 -9.66
C LYS A 875 9.22 34.93 -8.72
N ILE A 876 9.76 35.09 -7.51
CA ILE A 876 9.30 36.12 -6.56
C ILE A 876 9.58 37.53 -7.09
N ALA A 877 10.76 37.77 -7.67
CA ALA A 877 11.10 39.06 -8.24
C ALA A 877 10.16 39.44 -9.39
N GLU A 878 9.85 38.50 -10.28
CA GLU A 878 8.88 38.68 -11.36
C GLU A 878 7.49 39.04 -10.82
N LYS A 879 6.95 38.23 -9.90
CA LYS A 879 5.63 38.48 -9.30
C LYS A 879 5.59 39.80 -8.53
N SER A 880 6.66 40.14 -7.81
CA SER A 880 6.77 41.41 -7.08
C SER A 880 6.68 42.61 -8.04
N ALA A 881 7.40 42.56 -9.16
CA ALA A 881 7.34 43.61 -10.19
C ALA A 881 5.95 43.73 -10.81
N GLN A 882 5.30 42.61 -11.13
CA GLN A 882 3.92 42.59 -11.66
C GLN A 882 2.90 43.14 -10.65
N GLN A 883 3.13 42.93 -9.36
CA GLN A 883 2.30 43.44 -8.27
C GLN A 883 2.62 44.91 -7.90
N GLY A 884 3.59 45.55 -8.57
CA GLY A 884 3.92 46.96 -8.38
C GLY A 884 4.86 47.26 -7.22
N TYR A 885 5.55 46.25 -6.67
CA TYR A 885 6.58 46.48 -5.68
C TYR A 885 7.84 47.10 -6.33
N PRO A 886 8.45 48.13 -5.71
CA PRO A 886 9.66 48.76 -6.22
C PRO A 886 10.92 47.90 -6.11
N TRP A 887 10.86 46.77 -5.40
CA TRP A 887 11.92 45.77 -5.24
C TRP A 887 11.29 44.38 -5.06
N SER A 888 12.09 43.33 -5.24
CA SER A 888 11.65 41.96 -4.92
C SER A 888 11.22 41.87 -3.45
N ARG A 889 10.10 41.19 -3.19
CA ARG A 889 9.64 40.89 -1.83
C ARG A 889 10.59 39.95 -1.08
N LEU A 890 11.37 39.14 -1.80
CA LEU A 890 12.50 38.38 -1.24
C LEU A 890 13.78 39.23 -1.34
N PRO A 891 14.32 39.75 -0.22
CA PRO A 891 15.49 40.62 -0.26
C PRO A 891 16.73 39.85 -0.72
N VAL A 892 17.36 40.32 -1.80
CA VAL A 892 18.55 39.70 -2.38
C VAL A 892 19.73 39.83 -1.42
N PHE A 893 20.50 38.76 -1.27
CA PHE A 893 21.75 38.79 -0.51
C PHE A 893 22.83 39.59 -1.26
N THR A 894 23.55 40.46 -0.55
CA THR A 894 24.84 40.97 -1.05
C THR A 894 25.89 39.86 -1.07
N GLU A 895 26.97 40.05 -1.81
CA GLU A 895 28.05 39.04 -1.86
C GLU A 895 28.71 38.84 -0.49
N GLU A 896 28.81 39.89 0.33
CA GLU A 896 29.30 39.81 1.70
C GLU A 896 28.36 38.96 2.58
N GLU A 897 27.05 39.14 2.45
CA GLU A 897 26.07 38.35 3.20
C GLU A 897 26.06 36.89 2.75
N LYS A 898 26.20 36.60 1.44
CA LYS A 898 26.32 35.22 0.94
C LYS A 898 27.55 34.55 1.54
N ALA A 899 28.69 35.24 1.51
CA ALA A 899 29.94 34.74 2.06
C ALA A 899 29.88 34.57 3.59
N PHE A 900 29.12 35.42 4.28
CA PHE A 900 28.91 35.31 5.71
C PHE A 900 28.08 34.07 6.07
N VAL A 901 26.95 33.83 5.40
CA VAL A 901 26.01 32.77 5.79
C VAL A 901 26.37 31.38 5.25
N ARG A 902 27.03 31.28 4.09
CA ARG A 902 27.36 29.95 3.53
C ARG A 902 28.42 29.24 4.37
N GLY A 903 28.29 27.92 4.50
CA GLY A 903 29.24 27.06 5.20
C GLY A 903 29.19 27.16 6.73
N THR A 904 28.15 27.76 7.32
CA THR A 904 28.05 27.96 8.77
C THR A 904 27.34 26.83 9.52
N SER A 905 27.52 25.57 9.09
CA SER A 905 26.91 24.42 9.77
C SER A 905 27.81 23.20 9.68
N ASP A 906 28.05 22.53 10.81
CA ASP A 906 28.92 21.34 10.85
C ASP A 906 28.20 20.06 10.40
N PHE A 907 26.87 20.07 10.45
CA PHE A 907 25.99 18.98 10.04
C PHE A 907 24.65 19.55 9.56
N PHE A 908 23.87 18.74 8.87
CA PHE A 908 22.51 19.03 8.45
C PHE A 908 21.56 18.23 9.35
N GLY A 909 20.89 18.93 10.29
CA GLY A 909 19.78 18.37 11.05
C GLY A 909 18.53 18.34 10.18
N VAL A 910 17.93 17.18 10.01
CA VAL A 910 16.77 16.98 9.15
C VAL A 910 15.59 16.52 10.00
N ASN A 911 14.54 17.33 10.05
CA ASN A 911 13.23 16.87 10.47
C ASN A 911 12.52 16.34 9.23
N HIS A 912 12.08 15.09 9.28
CA HIS A 912 11.40 14.47 8.15
C HIS A 912 10.29 13.59 8.68
N TYR A 913 9.13 13.65 8.04
CA TYR A 913 7.97 12.90 8.46
C TYR A 913 7.28 12.18 7.30
N THR A 914 7.15 12.84 6.14
CA THR A 914 6.31 12.33 5.06
C THR A 914 6.76 12.85 3.69
N ALA A 915 5.95 12.56 2.67
CA ALA A 915 6.11 13.07 1.33
C ALA A 915 4.81 13.72 0.82
N TYR A 916 4.93 14.45 -0.29
CA TYR A 916 3.82 15.03 -1.04
C TYR A 916 4.06 14.90 -2.54
N LEU A 917 2.96 14.79 -3.27
CA LEU A 917 2.90 14.94 -4.72
C LEU A 917 2.58 16.41 -5.05
N VAL A 918 3.34 16.97 -5.99
CA VAL A 918 3.24 18.38 -6.40
C VAL A 918 2.82 18.47 -7.86
N SER A 919 1.77 19.25 -8.12
CA SER A 919 1.30 19.55 -9.47
C SER A 919 1.47 21.02 -9.83
N ALA A 920 1.86 21.27 -11.08
CA ALA A 920 1.92 22.60 -11.65
C ALA A 920 0.53 23.23 -11.86
N THR A 921 -0.54 22.43 -12.00
CA THR A 921 -1.89 22.92 -12.34
C THR A 921 -2.98 22.44 -11.38
N GLU A 922 -2.92 21.18 -10.95
CA GLU A 922 -4.01 20.54 -10.21
C GLU A 922 -3.98 20.87 -8.72
N ARG A 923 -5.16 20.94 -8.11
CA ARG A 923 -5.34 21.04 -6.65
C ARG A 923 -4.57 22.21 -5.98
N LYS A 924 -4.40 23.34 -6.68
CA LYS A 924 -3.90 24.58 -6.08
C LYS A 924 -4.86 25.06 -4.99
N GLY A 925 -4.34 25.30 -3.80
CA GLY A 925 -5.11 25.87 -2.70
C GLY A 925 -5.46 27.35 -2.95
N PRO A 926 -6.46 27.90 -2.24
CA PRO A 926 -6.77 29.32 -2.29
C PRO A 926 -5.71 30.12 -1.51
N TYR A 927 -4.56 30.37 -2.14
CA TYR A 927 -3.46 31.09 -1.49
C TYR A 927 -3.72 32.61 -1.43
N PRO A 928 -3.39 33.28 -0.31
CA PRO A 928 -3.40 34.75 -0.26
C PRO A 928 -2.46 35.35 -1.31
N VAL A 929 -2.83 36.50 -1.87
CA VAL A 929 -2.00 37.20 -2.87
C VAL A 929 -1.65 38.60 -2.35
N PRO A 930 -0.36 38.94 -2.18
CA PRO A 930 0.82 38.07 -2.34
C PRO A 930 1.07 37.13 -1.14
N SER A 931 1.65 35.95 -1.39
CA SER A 931 2.17 35.03 -0.36
C SER A 931 3.25 34.09 -0.92
N LEU A 932 4.00 33.40 -0.05
CA LEU A 932 4.99 32.40 -0.47
C LEU A 932 4.38 31.27 -1.32
N LEU A 933 3.24 30.73 -0.91
CA LEU A 933 2.60 29.64 -1.67
C LEU A 933 1.99 30.14 -2.99
N ASP A 934 1.48 31.37 -3.03
CA ASP A 934 1.14 32.02 -4.30
C ASP A 934 2.39 32.16 -5.16
N ASP A 935 3.52 32.60 -4.62
CA ASP A 935 4.76 32.79 -5.39
C ASP A 935 5.30 31.48 -6.00
N VAL A 936 5.24 30.39 -5.23
CA VAL A 936 5.57 29.05 -5.69
C VAL A 936 4.59 28.57 -6.76
N ASP A 937 3.29 28.86 -6.60
CA ASP A 937 2.21 28.60 -7.57
C ASP A 937 2.02 27.11 -7.93
N THR A 938 1.89 26.24 -6.93
CA THR A 938 1.74 24.78 -7.11
C THR A 938 0.61 24.22 -6.25
N GLY A 939 0.00 23.12 -6.68
CA GLY A 939 -0.82 22.27 -5.80
C GLY A 939 0.04 21.19 -5.15
N SER A 940 -0.26 20.83 -3.91
CA SER A 940 0.47 19.79 -3.17
C SER A 940 -0.49 18.99 -2.31
N PHE A 941 -0.36 17.67 -2.35
CA PHE A 941 -1.23 16.74 -1.64
C PHE A 941 -0.46 15.44 -1.36
N PRO A 942 -0.72 14.76 -0.24
CA PRO A 942 -0.18 13.42 -0.04
C PRO A 942 -0.83 12.45 -1.04
N ASP A 943 -0.18 11.34 -1.32
CA ASP A 943 -0.85 10.25 -2.03
C ASP A 943 -1.99 9.72 -1.14
N ASP A 944 -3.19 9.60 -1.71
CA ASP A 944 -4.37 9.16 -0.97
C ASP A 944 -4.29 7.69 -0.53
N ASP A 945 -3.38 6.91 -1.14
CA ASP A 945 -3.12 5.51 -0.81
C ASP A 945 -2.18 5.28 0.37
N TRP A 946 -1.48 6.31 0.83
CA TRP A 946 -0.59 6.20 1.99
C TRP A 946 -1.40 6.12 3.28
N LEU A 947 -0.90 5.33 4.25
CA LEU A 947 -1.53 5.22 5.57
C LEU A 947 -1.59 6.62 6.19
N LYS A 948 -2.75 6.99 6.75
CA LYS A 948 -3.01 8.31 7.32
C LYS A 948 -2.89 8.27 8.84
N SER A 949 -2.31 9.31 9.42
CA SER A 949 -2.24 9.50 10.88
C SER A 949 -3.44 10.31 11.39
N ALA A 950 -3.44 10.68 12.67
CA ALA A 950 -4.40 11.65 13.20
C ALA A 950 -4.18 13.08 12.66
N SER A 951 -2.93 13.42 12.28
CA SER A 951 -2.60 14.72 11.70
C SER A 951 -2.85 14.72 10.20
N ALA A 952 -3.65 15.68 9.70
CA ALA A 952 -4.08 15.71 8.30
C ALA A 952 -2.92 15.82 7.29
N TRP A 953 -1.80 16.43 7.70
CA TRP A 953 -0.62 16.59 6.86
C TRP A 953 0.27 15.34 6.83
N LEU A 954 0.14 14.43 7.79
CA LEU A 954 1.08 13.34 8.04
C LEU A 954 0.54 11.99 7.55
N THR A 955 1.28 11.39 6.63
CA THR A 955 1.03 10.05 6.09
C THR A 955 2.31 9.21 6.04
N LEU A 956 2.18 7.88 6.07
CA LEU A 956 3.32 6.97 5.93
C LEU A 956 3.67 6.87 4.45
N ALA A 957 4.55 7.76 4.00
CA ALA A 957 5.10 7.74 2.66
C ALA A 957 6.25 6.70 2.59
N PRO A 958 6.14 5.64 1.77
CA PRO A 958 7.17 4.62 1.70
C PRO A 958 8.52 5.19 1.26
N ASN A 959 9.58 4.87 1.99
CA ASN A 959 10.97 5.23 1.70
C ASN A 959 11.23 6.75 1.50
N SER A 960 10.42 7.61 2.14
CA SER A 960 10.49 9.05 1.98
C SER A 960 11.78 9.67 2.56
N ILE A 961 12.29 9.14 3.67
CA ILE A 961 13.56 9.60 4.29
C ILE A 961 14.70 9.43 3.30
N HIS A 962 14.86 8.23 2.75
CA HIS A 962 15.90 7.91 1.77
C HIS A 962 15.83 8.81 0.54
N THR A 963 14.63 9.05 0.02
CA THR A 963 14.43 9.92 -1.14
C THR A 963 14.86 11.35 -0.84
N ALA A 964 14.44 11.91 0.30
CA ALA A 964 14.81 13.25 0.72
C ALA A 964 16.32 13.39 0.98
N LEU A 965 16.93 12.46 1.73
CA LEU A 965 18.35 12.50 2.04
C LEU A 965 19.22 12.30 0.80
N THR A 966 18.82 11.43 -0.14
CA THR A 966 19.52 11.26 -1.42
C THR A 966 19.55 12.57 -2.20
N HIS A 967 18.42 13.28 -2.27
CA HIS A 967 18.35 14.58 -2.92
C HIS A 967 19.27 15.61 -2.24
N LEU A 968 19.21 15.75 -0.92
CA LEU A 968 20.07 16.67 -0.16
C LEU A 968 21.56 16.33 -0.32
N ASN A 969 21.91 15.05 -0.25
CA ASN A 969 23.29 14.56 -0.37
C ASN A 969 23.91 14.95 -1.72
N ASN A 970 23.12 14.87 -2.79
CA ASN A 970 23.53 15.27 -4.14
C ASN A 970 23.57 16.80 -4.29
N LEU A 971 22.59 17.51 -3.73
CA LEU A 971 22.46 18.96 -3.85
C LEU A 971 23.54 19.72 -3.08
N TYR A 972 23.86 19.27 -1.87
CA TYR A 972 24.72 19.99 -0.92
C TYR A 972 26.06 19.32 -0.66
N ASN A 973 26.56 18.56 -1.63
CA ASN A 973 27.92 18.01 -1.62
C ASN A 973 28.24 17.15 -0.38
N LYS A 974 27.33 16.21 -0.07
CA LYS A 974 27.52 15.16 0.95
C LYS A 974 27.85 15.68 2.37
N PRO A 975 26.97 16.48 2.99
CA PRO A 975 27.16 16.89 4.38
C PRO A 975 26.92 15.71 5.33
N ILE A 976 27.28 15.90 6.61
CA ILE A 976 26.90 14.99 7.69
C ILE A 976 25.42 15.18 8.00
N PHE A 977 24.64 14.10 8.10
CA PHE A 977 23.20 14.15 8.40
C PHE A 977 22.87 13.58 9.78
N TYR A 978 21.88 14.18 10.42
CA TYR A 978 21.14 13.61 11.54
C TYR A 978 19.65 13.74 11.26
N ILE A 979 18.87 12.69 11.44
CA ILE A 979 17.41 12.82 11.52
C ILE A 979 17.09 13.31 12.93
N THR A 980 16.73 14.59 13.05
CA THR A 980 16.53 15.27 14.33
C THR A 980 15.10 15.21 14.82
N GLU A 981 14.15 14.87 13.94
CA GLU A 981 12.79 14.44 14.26
C GLU A 981 12.22 13.52 13.16
N ASN A 982 11.51 12.48 13.59
CA ASN A 982 10.65 11.64 12.77
C ASN A 982 9.64 10.93 13.69
N GLY A 983 8.34 11.05 13.41
CA GLY A 983 7.31 10.59 14.36
C GLY A 983 5.94 10.32 13.73
N TRP A 984 5.06 9.68 14.53
CA TRP A 984 3.71 9.32 14.11
C TRP A 984 2.64 9.78 15.11
N SER A 985 1.57 10.37 14.59
CA SER A 985 0.46 10.91 15.38
C SER A 985 -0.69 9.92 15.53
N THR A 986 -1.22 9.81 16.74
CA THR A 986 -2.45 9.09 17.07
C THR A 986 -3.42 10.00 17.82
N ASP A 987 -4.73 9.82 17.64
CA ASP A 987 -5.75 10.67 18.27
C ASP A 987 -5.92 10.36 19.77
N GLU A 988 -6.14 11.39 20.61
CA GLU A 988 -6.41 11.23 22.05
C GLU A 988 -7.62 10.35 22.37
N SER A 989 -8.60 10.32 21.46
CA SER A 989 -9.85 9.56 21.62
C SER A 989 -9.71 8.07 21.28
N ARG A 990 -8.51 7.63 20.85
CA ARG A 990 -8.23 6.24 20.49
C ARG A 990 -8.56 5.29 21.66
N GLU A 991 -9.45 4.34 21.40
CA GLU A 991 -9.63 3.20 22.31
C GLU A 991 -8.33 2.38 22.38
N ASN A 992 -7.89 2.05 23.59
CA ASN A 992 -6.62 1.37 23.85
C ASN A 992 -5.41 2.11 23.25
N SER A 993 -5.30 3.41 23.53
CA SER A 993 -4.22 4.31 23.08
C SER A 993 -2.78 3.84 23.35
N LEU A 994 -2.57 2.89 24.27
CA LEU A 994 -1.28 2.23 24.49
C LEU A 994 -0.88 1.22 23.39
N ILE A 995 -1.83 0.77 22.57
CA ILE A 995 -1.62 -0.14 21.44
C ILE A 995 -1.63 0.68 20.14
N ASP A 996 -0.44 0.88 19.59
CA ASP A 996 -0.17 1.82 18.49
C ASP A 996 0.55 1.15 17.31
N ASP A 997 -0.09 0.11 16.75
CA ASP A 997 0.47 -0.68 15.64
C ASP A 997 0.76 0.13 14.37
N ASP A 998 0.00 1.20 14.13
CA ASP A 998 0.26 2.15 13.05
C ASP A 998 1.54 2.96 13.28
N ARG A 999 1.81 3.37 14.53
CA ARG A 999 3.10 3.98 14.93
C ARG A 999 4.24 2.98 14.77
N ILE A 1000 4.05 1.72 15.13
CA ILE A 1000 5.04 0.64 14.92
C ILE A 1000 5.34 0.46 13.44
N GLN A 1001 4.32 0.43 12.58
CA GLN A 1001 4.50 0.33 11.13
C GLN A 1001 5.31 1.50 10.58
N TYR A 1002 4.99 2.73 11.02
CA TYR A 1002 5.73 3.92 10.65
C TYR A 1002 7.20 3.85 11.06
N TYR A 1003 7.49 3.56 12.35
CA TYR A 1003 8.88 3.48 12.82
C TYR A 1003 9.68 2.37 12.13
N ARG A 1004 9.09 1.18 11.91
CA ARG A 1004 9.76 0.10 11.16
C ARG A 1004 10.07 0.54 9.72
N ALA A 1005 9.12 1.19 9.04
CA ALA A 1005 9.33 1.72 7.69
C ALA A 1005 10.42 2.81 7.66
N SER A 1006 10.44 3.71 8.64
CA SER A 1006 11.50 4.70 8.81
C SER A 1006 12.86 4.03 8.99
N MET A 1007 12.98 3.02 9.87
CA MET A 1007 14.23 2.30 10.10
C MET A 1007 14.78 1.65 8.83
N GLU A 1008 13.92 1.01 8.02
CA GLU A 1008 14.36 0.44 6.75
C GLU A 1008 14.83 1.53 5.77
N SER A 1009 14.18 2.70 5.77
CA SER A 1009 14.60 3.83 4.95
C SER A 1009 15.95 4.41 5.40
N LEU A 1010 16.24 4.44 6.71
CA LEU A 1010 17.56 4.82 7.23
C LEU A 1010 18.64 3.82 6.83
N LEU A 1011 18.35 2.51 6.91
CA LEU A 1011 19.28 1.46 6.47
C LEU A 1011 19.58 1.59 4.97
N ASN A 1012 18.59 1.94 4.14
CA ASN A 1012 18.82 2.25 2.73
C ASN A 1012 19.79 3.43 2.54
N CYS A 1013 19.69 4.49 3.37
CA CYS A 1013 20.64 5.61 3.32
C CYS A 1013 22.07 5.18 3.66
N LEU A 1014 22.22 4.33 4.68
CA LEU A 1014 23.52 3.81 5.09
C LEU A 1014 24.12 2.90 4.02
N ASP A 1015 23.30 2.05 3.40
CA ASP A 1015 23.69 1.17 2.29
C ASP A 1015 24.16 2.00 1.06
N ASP A 1016 23.53 3.15 0.81
CA ASP A 1016 23.90 4.09 -0.26
C ASP A 1016 25.10 5.00 0.08
N GLY A 1017 25.68 4.85 1.28
CA GLY A 1017 26.85 5.60 1.72
C GLY A 1017 26.57 7.06 2.06
N ILE A 1018 25.34 7.41 2.41
CA ILE A 1018 25.00 8.72 2.99
C ILE A 1018 25.58 8.76 4.41
N ASP A 1019 26.29 9.84 4.76
CA ASP A 1019 26.89 10.05 6.10
C ASP A 1019 25.80 10.44 7.13
N LEU A 1020 24.92 9.48 7.42
CA LEU A 1020 23.83 9.59 8.37
C LEU A 1020 24.25 9.00 9.71
N ARG A 1021 24.27 9.83 10.76
CA ARG A 1021 24.89 9.47 12.05
C ARG A 1021 23.95 9.28 13.23
N GLY A 1022 22.66 9.58 13.05
CA GLY A 1022 21.71 9.38 14.14
C GLY A 1022 20.26 9.67 13.76
N TYR A 1023 19.38 9.27 14.67
CA TYR A 1023 17.94 9.33 14.54
C TYR A 1023 17.28 9.68 15.88
N MET A 1024 16.47 10.72 15.88
CA MET A 1024 15.71 11.18 17.04
C MET A 1024 14.20 11.01 16.77
N ALA A 1025 13.57 10.08 17.49
CA ALA A 1025 12.14 9.86 17.41
C ALA A 1025 11.34 11.05 17.99
N TRP A 1026 10.34 11.52 17.25
CA TRP A 1026 9.34 12.47 17.73
C TRP A 1026 8.09 11.71 18.22
N SER A 1027 7.80 11.65 19.52
CA SER A 1027 8.51 12.26 20.66
C SER A 1027 8.77 11.24 21.77
N LEU A 1028 9.61 11.60 22.75
CA LEU A 1028 9.81 10.77 23.95
C LEU A 1028 8.48 10.46 24.65
N MET A 1029 7.65 11.50 24.81
CA MET A 1029 6.36 11.44 25.49
C MET A 1029 5.37 12.39 24.82
N ASP A 1030 4.07 12.14 25.03
CA ASP A 1030 3.02 13.07 24.63
C ASP A 1030 3.29 14.46 25.22
N ASN A 1031 2.99 15.49 24.44
CA ASN A 1031 3.30 16.87 24.79
C ASN A 1031 2.21 17.81 24.23
N PHE A 1032 2.35 19.12 24.45
CA PHE A 1032 1.43 20.11 23.88
C PHE A 1032 1.79 20.35 22.40
N GLU A 1033 0.99 19.81 21.47
CA GLU A 1033 1.24 19.86 20.02
C GLU A 1033 0.67 21.15 19.41
N TRP A 1034 1.22 22.27 19.87
CA TRP A 1034 1.02 23.59 19.28
C TRP A 1034 -0.46 23.96 19.12
N MET A 1035 -0.92 24.24 17.89
CA MET A 1035 -2.30 24.64 17.61
C MET A 1035 -3.32 23.50 17.83
N GLU A 1036 -2.87 22.24 17.85
CA GLU A 1036 -3.72 21.06 18.03
C GLU A 1036 -3.88 20.68 19.51
N GLY A 1037 -3.16 21.35 20.41
CA GLY A 1037 -3.25 21.13 21.84
C GLY A 1037 -2.81 19.72 22.23
N TYR A 1038 -3.68 18.98 22.93
CA TYR A 1038 -3.41 17.59 23.33
C TYR A 1038 -4.17 16.56 22.49
N ILE A 1039 -4.81 16.95 21.38
CA ILE A 1039 -5.63 16.02 20.58
C ILE A 1039 -4.75 15.07 19.79
N GLU A 1040 -3.68 15.58 19.18
CA GLU A 1040 -2.73 14.80 18.40
C GLU A 1040 -1.57 14.33 19.30
N ARG A 1041 -1.38 13.01 19.42
CA ARG A 1041 -0.39 12.38 20.32
C ARG A 1041 0.77 11.79 19.55
N PHE A 1042 2.00 12.20 19.86
CA PHE A 1042 3.23 11.73 19.22
C PHE A 1042 4.13 10.85 20.10
N GLY A 1043 3.83 10.73 21.39
CA GLY A 1043 4.73 10.11 22.36
C GLY A 1043 4.92 8.61 22.19
N LEU A 1044 6.16 8.15 22.34
CA LEU A 1044 6.44 6.76 22.69
C LEU A 1044 5.87 6.41 24.07
N TYR A 1045 5.82 7.39 24.97
CA TYR A 1045 5.09 7.32 26.24
C TYR A 1045 3.83 8.18 26.18
N GLU A 1046 2.71 7.60 26.58
CA GLU A 1046 1.48 8.34 26.84
C GLU A 1046 1.62 9.19 28.10
N VAL A 1047 1.05 10.39 28.08
CA VAL A 1047 0.95 11.26 29.26
C VAL A 1047 -0.51 11.45 29.64
N ASP A 1048 -0.82 11.25 30.92
CA ASP A 1048 -2.10 11.64 31.49
C ASP A 1048 -2.07 13.14 31.84
N PHE A 1049 -2.63 13.97 30.97
CA PHE A 1049 -2.72 15.42 31.18
C PHE A 1049 -3.78 15.85 32.20
N SER A 1050 -4.64 14.93 32.65
CA SER A 1050 -5.63 15.19 33.70
C SER A 1050 -5.05 14.93 35.09
N ASP A 1051 -4.07 14.03 35.20
CA ASP A 1051 -3.33 13.75 36.43
C ASP A 1051 -2.34 14.89 36.74
N PRO A 1052 -2.42 15.52 37.93
CA PRO A 1052 -1.44 16.51 38.38
C PRO A 1052 0.02 16.04 38.31
N ALA A 1053 0.27 14.73 38.47
CA ALA A 1053 1.61 14.17 38.38
C ALA A 1053 2.11 13.98 36.94
N ARG A 1054 1.24 14.16 35.93
CA ARG A 1054 1.56 13.92 34.51
C ARG A 1054 2.17 12.55 34.29
N THR A 1055 1.52 11.52 34.81
CA THR A 1055 2.05 10.14 34.76
C THR A 1055 2.35 9.73 33.32
N ARG A 1056 3.55 9.15 33.10
CA ARG A 1056 4.01 8.68 31.79
C ARG A 1056 3.95 7.16 31.69
N THR A 1057 3.25 6.62 30.70
CA THR A 1057 3.04 5.18 30.51
C THR A 1057 3.56 4.74 29.14
N PRO A 1058 4.41 3.70 29.04
CA PRO A 1058 4.98 3.29 27.77
C PRO A 1058 3.91 2.70 26.85
N ARG A 1059 3.86 3.17 25.60
CA ARG A 1059 3.08 2.53 24.53
C ARG A 1059 3.83 1.33 23.96
N LYS A 1060 3.14 0.51 23.18
CA LYS A 1060 3.71 -0.66 22.51
C LYS A 1060 4.92 -0.28 21.64
N ALA A 1061 4.86 0.85 20.95
CA ALA A 1061 5.98 1.39 20.17
C ALA A 1061 7.25 1.68 21.00
N ALA A 1062 7.15 2.02 22.29
CA ALA A 1062 8.32 2.22 23.15
C ALA A 1062 9.16 0.94 23.26
N PHE A 1063 8.50 -0.21 23.39
CA PHE A 1063 9.17 -1.51 23.46
C PHE A 1063 9.81 -1.89 22.12
N VAL A 1064 9.11 -1.65 21.01
CA VAL A 1064 9.65 -1.89 19.67
C VAL A 1064 10.87 -1.02 19.41
N TYR A 1065 10.82 0.26 19.77
CA TYR A 1065 11.95 1.16 19.60
C TYR A 1065 13.14 0.75 20.49
N LYS A 1066 12.91 0.44 21.78
CA LYS A 1066 13.92 -0.15 22.67
C LYS A 1066 14.56 -1.41 22.07
N HIS A 1067 13.75 -2.29 21.49
CA HIS A 1067 14.23 -3.52 20.86
C HIS A 1067 15.13 -3.24 19.65
N ILE A 1068 14.77 -2.26 18.82
CA ILE A 1068 15.58 -1.84 17.67
C ILE A 1068 16.93 -1.27 18.12
N ILE A 1069 16.94 -0.41 19.15
CA ILE A 1069 18.19 0.17 19.68
C ILE A 1069 19.10 -0.92 20.22
N LYS A 1070 18.56 -1.82 21.05
CA LYS A 1070 19.32 -2.91 21.67
C LYS A 1070 19.95 -3.85 20.66
N HIS A 1071 19.21 -4.25 19.63
CA HIS A 1071 19.66 -5.23 18.64
C HIS A 1071 20.30 -4.60 17.41
N ARG A 1072 20.20 -3.26 17.28
CA ARG A 1072 20.61 -2.47 16.13
C ARG A 1072 20.02 -2.98 14.82
N ALA A 1073 18.82 -3.55 14.86
CA ALA A 1073 18.17 -4.18 13.71
C ALA A 1073 16.65 -4.14 13.85
N VAL A 1074 15.95 -4.17 12.72
CA VAL A 1074 14.50 -4.31 12.67
C VAL A 1074 14.15 -5.79 12.77
N ASP A 1075 13.28 -6.11 13.72
CA ASP A 1075 12.64 -7.43 13.83
C ASP A 1075 11.13 -7.23 13.71
N TYR A 1076 10.56 -7.78 12.64
CA TYR A 1076 9.13 -7.69 12.35
C TYR A 1076 8.29 -8.67 13.18
N GLU A 1077 8.91 -9.75 13.68
CA GLU A 1077 8.25 -10.77 14.49
C GLU A 1077 8.28 -10.43 15.99
N TYR A 1078 9.13 -9.47 16.39
CA TYR A 1078 9.17 -9.00 17.77
C TYR A 1078 7.85 -8.33 18.17
N GLU A 1079 7.30 -8.82 19.28
CA GLU A 1079 6.14 -8.31 20.00
C GLU A 1079 6.49 -8.25 21.50
N PRO A 1080 6.10 -7.18 22.22
CA PRO A 1080 6.42 -7.06 23.63
C PRO A 1080 5.66 -8.11 24.45
N GLU A 1081 6.39 -8.89 25.25
CA GLU A 1081 5.82 -9.88 26.19
C GLU A 1081 5.06 -9.22 27.37
N SER A 1082 5.34 -7.94 27.63
CA SER A 1082 4.89 -7.17 28.78
C SER A 1082 4.77 -5.69 28.40
N MET A 1083 3.77 -5.01 28.96
CA MET A 1083 3.62 -3.55 28.88
C MET A 1083 4.27 -2.81 30.05
N VAL A 1084 5.12 -3.50 30.83
CA VAL A 1084 5.94 -2.92 31.90
C VAL A 1084 7.37 -2.76 31.41
N MET A 1085 7.90 -1.55 31.52
CA MET A 1085 9.26 -1.22 31.10
C MET A 1085 10.28 -1.44 32.22
N THR A 1086 11.49 -1.85 31.85
CA THR A 1086 12.63 -2.00 32.75
C THR A 1086 13.88 -1.39 32.13
N ILE A 1087 14.82 -0.99 32.98
CA ILE A 1087 16.16 -0.56 32.56
C ILE A 1087 17.04 -1.80 32.44
N ASP A 1088 17.67 -1.99 31.28
CA ASP A 1088 18.55 -3.13 31.03
C ASP A 1088 19.90 -2.92 31.75
N GLU A 1089 20.56 -4.01 32.17
CA GLU A 1089 21.89 -3.91 32.77
C GLU A 1089 22.87 -3.21 31.82
N GLY A 1090 23.53 -2.14 32.29
CA GLY A 1090 24.43 -1.32 31.49
C GLY A 1090 23.88 0.05 31.10
N HIS A 1091 22.60 0.33 31.38
CA HIS A 1091 21.94 1.63 31.20
C HIS A 1091 21.55 2.31 32.52
#